data_AF-A0A661IKN8-F1
#
_entry.id   AF-A0A661IKN8-F1
#
_cell.length_a   1.000
_cell.length_b   1.000
_cell.length_c   1.000
_cell.angle_alpha   90.00
_cell.angle_beta   90.00
_cell.angle_gamma   90.00
#
_symmetry.space_group_name_H-M   'P 1'
#
loop_
_entity.id
_entity.type
_entity.pdbx_description
1 polymer ?
#
loop_
_entity_poly.entity_id
_entity_poly.type
_entity_poly.pdbx_seq_one_letter_code
_entity_poly.pdbx_strand_id
1 'polypeptide(L)'
;MTEEIYLIKDLQNYNPKEIDTKVLRDDFRILIAWLSTIESGKEFKYPKELVWEKLKEVFKELYNRGIEFHPDKGSEFYRKIFKQLVKETGVKLEIISSDIKNIIDELIGSPKIDISDWINIITPKFLKQLSDDYLLRLYKRLHEYARDKEKITEDLINLNSLIWTEIIERNIPNFTPIEDRLTAKSRFWVHEYPLPEGFEEYRKNLIFYQDIIDYLPVSDDWDSGIYLVGGVVNNGVGHDIDILITSDLPYHSVIAKLHSILPEEYRNKLHFIIDEEPPSFGYVIPLDNKILLESNKEIEMEKQKIKIFHPVRDMKPCNECEFFNVEEMWEVAKKWLDGGRPYILVSPKWDGFRFKIHMKRIGKDRWRVKAYSEDRKRDRKKYMPTVINALKERISPEVNSIIIDGEWIRYKDELLPKPIGEHIWEKYVQYPREDNIIIIVSKDKFDDSLSVLHIYDVLLINDKSLEDVPYEERMQYAEKYIGTSEHIHITEHKKVKNKEQFMKAVKWARTYPNSEGAMVKDPYHKITFTGRTKGLLKIKNYKEIDAIVLNKRKVKGSKRTYSYTVGVSIPKSKINEYHPDYIVELNGKPYLVVGKLYNTNVNVPIGGIIEYRTIRVRIYEKDGKKIVTHMHPLVVRARPDKDEPDDIKLLEKMAKVGTSLFKGELEYAIDLPRCPYVLHPYICPFYGKFRIAHLEMIKIMKLMFPIKCPLAYYFKCPLIKSYYYGYKEYNFEIQEASSETISSMPLSRLIPYYLEPPEKDIEPAVLQAHMRGQEVGKKKVKIGGKERNVEVQKSIHLDWRIKKNGYLAGYTIVGADVNNINNFPMKPGERRRVELKLPEPVEWLLPQYKLGEIYYVPKG
;
A
#
# COMPACT_ATOMS: atom_id res chain seq x y z
N MET A 1 0.57 39.15 -41.90
CA MET A 1 -0.75 38.48 -41.96
C MET A 1 -1.57 39.09 -40.85
N THR A 2 -2.59 39.87 -41.18
CA THR A 2 -3.57 40.35 -40.20
C THR A 2 -4.32 39.13 -39.66
N GLU A 3 -4.09 38.78 -38.40
CA GLU A 3 -4.85 37.72 -37.72
C GLU A 3 -6.34 38.09 -37.82
N GLU A 4 -7.14 37.25 -38.47
CA GLU A 4 -8.60 37.38 -38.43
C GLU A 4 -9.05 37.32 -36.97
N ILE A 5 -9.57 38.42 -36.45
CA ILE A 5 -10.15 38.47 -35.11
C ILE A 5 -11.37 37.55 -35.10
N TYR A 6 -11.28 36.45 -34.37
CA TYR A 6 -12.41 35.56 -34.13
C TYR A 6 -13.46 36.31 -33.31
N LEU A 7 -14.71 36.34 -33.81
CA LEU A 7 -15.85 36.96 -33.15
C LEU A 7 -17.01 35.96 -33.16
N ILE A 8 -17.82 35.93 -32.10
CA ILE A 8 -19.09 35.18 -32.07
C ILE A 8 -20.05 35.77 -33.12
N LYS A 9 -20.06 35.20 -34.33
CA LYS A 9 -20.89 35.64 -35.46
C LYS A 9 -22.34 35.20 -35.30
N ASP A 10 -22.56 33.96 -34.88
CA ASP A 10 -23.87 33.36 -34.68
C ASP A 10 -23.93 32.70 -33.30
N LEU A 11 -24.73 33.27 -32.40
CA LEU A 11 -24.89 32.75 -31.04
C LEU A 11 -25.84 31.54 -30.98
N GLN A 12 -26.78 31.40 -31.93
CA GLN A 12 -27.75 30.31 -31.92
C GLN A 12 -27.07 28.96 -32.16
N ASN A 13 -26.15 28.92 -33.13
CA ASN A 13 -25.41 27.71 -33.50
C ASN A 13 -24.02 27.61 -32.82
N TYR A 14 -23.74 28.45 -31.83
CA TYR A 14 -22.45 28.45 -31.13
C TYR A 14 -22.29 27.18 -30.26
N ASN A 15 -21.23 26.41 -30.52
CA ASN A 15 -20.87 25.20 -29.76
C ASN A 15 -19.54 25.38 -29.01
N PRO A 16 -19.55 25.58 -27.69
CA PRO A 16 -18.34 25.77 -26.88
C PRO A 16 -17.28 24.65 -27.00
N LYS A 17 -17.71 23.42 -27.30
CA LYS A 17 -16.82 22.24 -27.38
C LYS A 17 -15.87 22.29 -28.57
N GLU A 18 -16.25 22.98 -29.64
CA GLU A 18 -15.47 23.05 -30.89
C GLU A 18 -14.50 24.25 -30.91
N ILE A 19 -14.57 25.12 -29.91
CA ILE A 19 -13.79 26.35 -29.83
C ILE A 19 -12.52 26.14 -29.01
N ASP A 20 -11.40 26.72 -29.45
CA ASP A 20 -10.13 26.68 -28.71
C ASP A 20 -10.26 27.37 -27.34
N THR A 21 -9.56 26.84 -26.34
CA THR A 21 -9.65 27.32 -24.95
C THR A 21 -9.31 28.80 -24.79
N LYS A 22 -8.38 29.34 -25.57
CA LYS A 22 -8.01 30.77 -25.50
C LYS A 22 -9.17 31.65 -25.97
N VAL A 23 -9.79 31.27 -27.08
CA VAL A 23 -10.95 31.95 -27.66
C VAL A 23 -12.17 31.81 -26.74
N LEU A 24 -12.38 30.63 -26.17
CA LEU A 24 -13.49 30.36 -25.25
C LEU A 24 -13.45 31.21 -23.97
N ARG A 25 -12.25 31.55 -23.47
CA ARG A 25 -12.07 32.48 -22.35
C ARG A 25 -12.50 33.90 -22.70
N ASP A 26 -12.19 34.34 -23.91
CA ASP A 26 -12.62 35.65 -24.40
C ASP A 26 -14.14 35.66 -24.65
N ASP A 27 -14.68 34.60 -25.23
CA ASP A 27 -16.11 34.40 -25.43
C ASP A 27 -16.91 34.42 -24.12
N PHE A 28 -16.38 33.80 -23.05
CA PHE A 28 -16.96 33.89 -21.70
C PHE A 28 -17.06 35.33 -21.21
N ARG A 29 -16.00 36.14 -21.39
CA ARG A 29 -15.99 37.56 -21.01
C ARG A 29 -16.97 38.37 -21.86
N ILE A 30 -17.06 38.07 -23.15
CA ILE A 30 -17.95 38.74 -24.10
C ILE A 30 -19.42 38.48 -23.74
N LEU A 31 -19.79 37.22 -23.44
CA LEU A 31 -21.16 36.86 -23.06
C LEU A 31 -21.60 37.54 -21.76
N ILE A 32 -20.70 37.71 -20.80
CA ILE A 32 -20.97 38.47 -19.57
C ILE A 32 -21.16 39.96 -19.86
N ALA A 33 -20.34 40.54 -20.76
CA ALA A 33 -20.51 41.92 -21.17
C ALA A 33 -21.84 42.14 -21.93
N TRP A 34 -22.28 41.16 -22.72
CA TRP A 34 -23.58 41.18 -23.40
C TRP A 34 -24.73 41.14 -22.39
N LEU A 35 -24.67 40.25 -21.39
CA LEU A 35 -25.67 40.22 -20.31
C LEU A 35 -25.71 41.54 -19.52
N SER A 36 -24.55 42.14 -19.25
CA SER A 36 -24.49 43.45 -18.57
C SER A 36 -25.16 44.55 -19.40
N THR A 37 -24.96 44.53 -20.71
CA THR A 37 -25.61 45.46 -21.64
C THR A 37 -27.13 45.29 -21.64
N ILE A 38 -27.60 44.04 -21.70
CA ILE A 38 -29.02 43.71 -21.66
C ILE A 38 -29.65 44.11 -20.31
N GLU A 39 -29.01 43.83 -19.17
CA GLU A 39 -29.52 44.23 -17.85
C GLU A 39 -29.54 45.75 -17.64
N SER A 40 -28.71 46.50 -18.36
CA SER A 40 -28.72 47.96 -18.34
C SER A 40 -29.86 48.59 -19.17
N GLY A 41 -30.75 47.77 -19.77
CA GLY A 41 -31.88 48.22 -20.56
C GLY A 41 -31.54 48.70 -21.97
N LYS A 42 -30.33 48.41 -22.46
CA LYS A 42 -29.92 48.75 -23.82
C LYS A 42 -30.38 47.68 -24.80
N GLU A 43 -30.82 48.11 -25.98
CA GLU A 43 -31.15 47.18 -27.08
C GLU A 43 -29.92 46.34 -27.46
N PHE A 44 -30.14 45.04 -27.57
CA PHE A 44 -29.09 44.08 -27.89
C PHE A 44 -29.61 43.04 -28.89
N LYS A 45 -28.73 42.57 -29.79
CA LYS A 45 -29.10 41.70 -30.92
C LYS A 45 -29.59 40.29 -30.54
N TYR A 46 -29.36 39.83 -29.30
CA TYR A 46 -29.75 38.51 -28.83
C TYR A 46 -30.62 38.62 -27.56
N PRO A 47 -31.64 37.75 -27.41
CA PRO A 47 -32.47 37.73 -26.21
C PRO A 47 -31.66 37.30 -24.98
N LYS A 48 -32.04 37.80 -23.80
CA LYS A 48 -31.34 37.57 -22.52
C LYS A 48 -31.18 36.08 -22.24
N GLU A 49 -32.24 35.32 -22.50
CA GLU A 49 -32.35 33.89 -22.24
C GLU A 49 -31.32 33.11 -23.07
N LEU A 50 -31.15 33.45 -24.35
CA LEU A 50 -30.18 32.80 -25.23
C LEU A 50 -28.75 33.08 -24.79
N VAL A 51 -28.45 34.33 -24.41
CA VAL A 51 -27.11 34.70 -23.90
C VAL A 51 -26.82 33.98 -22.58
N TRP A 52 -27.82 33.84 -21.70
CA TRP A 52 -27.69 33.14 -20.42
C TRP A 52 -27.42 31.65 -20.59
N GLU A 53 -28.16 30.96 -21.45
CA GLU A 53 -27.95 29.53 -21.72
C GLU A 53 -26.57 29.28 -22.31
N LYS A 54 -26.15 30.09 -23.29
CA LYS A 54 -24.80 29.95 -23.87
C LYS A 54 -23.69 30.28 -22.89
N LEU A 55 -23.89 31.23 -21.97
CA LEU A 55 -22.94 31.49 -20.89
C LEU A 55 -22.80 30.27 -19.96
N LYS A 56 -23.89 29.57 -19.64
CA LYS A 56 -23.85 28.33 -18.85
C LYS A 56 -23.10 27.20 -19.55
N GLU A 57 -23.31 27.03 -20.85
CA GLU A 57 -22.58 26.03 -21.65
C GLU A 57 -21.07 26.33 -21.68
N VAL A 58 -20.69 27.59 -21.95
CA VAL A 58 -19.28 28.04 -21.95
C VAL A 58 -18.65 27.88 -20.57
N PHE A 59 -19.37 28.23 -19.50
CA PHE A 59 -18.88 28.10 -18.13
C PHE A 59 -18.59 26.64 -17.76
N LYS A 60 -19.51 25.71 -18.07
CA LYS A 60 -19.32 24.27 -17.86
C LYS A 60 -18.14 23.73 -18.66
N GLU A 61 -18.00 24.14 -19.93
CA GLU A 61 -16.90 23.69 -20.78
C GLU A 61 -15.53 24.19 -20.28
N LEU A 62 -15.44 25.46 -19.87
CA LEU A 62 -14.22 26.01 -19.26
C LEU A 62 -13.86 25.28 -17.95
N TYR A 63 -14.85 24.96 -17.11
CA TYR A 63 -14.64 24.15 -15.91
C TYR A 63 -14.14 22.74 -16.24
N ASN A 64 -14.76 22.05 -17.21
CA ASN A 64 -14.34 20.72 -17.64
C ASN A 64 -12.91 20.70 -18.21
N ARG A 65 -12.47 21.83 -18.79
CA ARG A 65 -11.09 22.02 -19.27
C ARG A 65 -10.09 22.42 -18.17
N GLY A 66 -10.52 22.44 -16.90
CA GLY A 66 -9.68 22.76 -15.75
C GLY A 66 -9.29 24.24 -15.67
N ILE A 67 -10.12 25.15 -16.19
CA ILE A 67 -9.85 26.58 -16.12
C ILE A 67 -10.27 27.14 -14.75
N GLU A 68 -9.33 27.79 -14.08
CA GLU A 68 -9.58 28.53 -12.84
C GLU A 68 -10.35 29.83 -13.10
N PHE A 69 -11.30 30.13 -12.23
CA PHE A 69 -12.09 31.36 -12.27
C PHE A 69 -11.74 32.28 -11.10
N HIS A 70 -11.70 33.58 -11.36
CA HIS A 70 -11.35 34.61 -10.36
C HIS A 70 -12.51 35.61 -10.16
N PRO A 71 -13.62 35.23 -9.49
CA PRO A 71 -14.75 36.11 -9.18
C PRO A 71 -14.35 37.35 -8.37
N ASP A 72 -13.34 37.20 -7.52
CA ASP A 72 -12.73 38.26 -6.71
C ASP A 72 -12.18 39.43 -7.54
N LYS A 73 -11.63 39.17 -8.72
CA LYS A 73 -11.02 40.19 -9.59
C LYS A 73 -12.01 40.89 -10.53
N GLY A 74 -13.27 40.45 -10.58
CA GLY A 74 -14.27 41.03 -11.46
C GLY A 74 -15.19 42.07 -10.80
N SER A 75 -16.04 42.69 -11.62
CA SER A 75 -17.03 43.67 -11.19
C SER A 75 -18.11 43.06 -10.29
N GLU A 76 -18.86 43.89 -9.57
CA GLU A 76 -20.02 43.47 -8.77
C GLU A 76 -21.04 42.67 -9.61
N PHE A 77 -21.26 43.11 -10.86
CA PHE A 77 -22.07 42.41 -11.83
C PHE A 77 -21.52 41.00 -12.15
N TYR A 78 -20.22 40.89 -12.41
CA TYR A 78 -19.56 39.60 -12.65
C TYR A 78 -19.72 38.65 -11.45
N ARG A 79 -19.54 39.14 -10.22
CA ARG A 79 -19.70 38.33 -9.01
C ARG A 79 -21.12 37.80 -8.83
N LYS A 80 -22.13 38.64 -9.10
CA LYS A 80 -23.55 38.24 -9.07
C LYS A 80 -23.84 37.13 -10.08
N ILE A 81 -23.40 37.32 -11.33
CA ILE A 81 -23.58 36.35 -12.41
C ILE A 81 -22.85 35.04 -12.10
N PHE A 82 -21.62 35.11 -11.59
CA PHE A 82 -20.83 33.94 -11.24
C PHE A 82 -21.50 33.08 -10.15
N LYS A 83 -22.02 33.70 -9.09
CA LYS A 83 -22.80 33.00 -8.05
C LYS A 83 -24.01 32.27 -8.64
N GLN A 84 -24.70 32.91 -9.58
CA GLN A 84 -25.86 32.32 -10.23
C GLN A 84 -25.48 31.17 -11.18
N LEU A 85 -24.37 31.30 -11.92
CA LEU A 85 -23.82 30.22 -12.76
C LEU A 85 -23.48 28.99 -11.93
N VAL A 86 -22.77 29.14 -10.81
CA VAL A 86 -22.42 28.02 -9.92
C VAL A 86 -23.68 27.31 -9.42
N LYS A 87 -24.69 28.09 -8.98
CA LYS A 87 -25.96 27.56 -8.49
C LYS A 87 -26.74 26.79 -9.57
N GLU A 88 -26.86 27.34 -10.77
CA GLU A 88 -27.67 26.73 -11.85
C GLU A 88 -26.96 25.60 -12.58
N THR A 89 -25.63 25.60 -12.60
CA THR A 89 -24.85 24.56 -13.30
C THR A 89 -24.44 23.39 -12.42
N GLY A 90 -24.51 23.54 -11.08
CA GLY A 90 -24.13 22.50 -10.12
C GLY A 90 -22.63 22.25 -10.02
N VAL A 91 -21.80 23.14 -10.58
CA VAL A 91 -20.34 23.04 -10.57
C VAL A 91 -19.81 23.24 -9.15
N LYS A 92 -19.14 22.22 -8.59
CA LYS A 92 -18.49 22.31 -7.28
C LYS A 92 -17.10 22.93 -7.43
N LEU A 93 -16.99 24.24 -7.24
CA LEU A 93 -15.70 24.93 -7.26
C LEU A 93 -14.92 24.67 -5.96
N GLU A 94 -13.64 24.31 -6.08
CA GLU A 94 -12.72 24.34 -4.94
C GLU A 94 -12.46 25.80 -4.57
N ILE A 95 -12.90 26.22 -3.38
CA ILE A 95 -12.77 27.60 -2.90
C ILE A 95 -11.28 27.91 -2.65
N ILE A 96 -10.76 28.92 -3.34
CA ILE A 96 -9.38 29.41 -3.24
C ILE A 96 -9.28 30.40 -2.06
N SER A 97 -8.13 30.40 -1.38
CA SER A 97 -7.86 31.10 -0.10
C SER A 97 -8.14 32.61 -0.05
N SER A 98 -8.28 33.29 -1.19
CA SER A 98 -8.60 34.73 -1.25
C SER A 98 -10.08 35.05 -1.01
N ASP A 99 -11.00 34.11 -1.25
CA ASP A 99 -12.44 34.31 -1.05
C ASP A 99 -12.83 34.28 0.44
N ILE A 100 -12.08 33.51 1.23
CA ILE A 100 -12.30 33.32 2.67
C ILE A 100 -12.11 34.64 3.43
N LYS A 101 -11.09 35.42 3.09
CA LYS A 101 -10.77 36.68 3.77
C LYS A 101 -11.89 37.72 3.61
N ASN A 102 -12.44 37.85 2.39
CA ASN A 102 -13.53 38.77 2.11
C ASN A 102 -14.85 38.34 2.80
N ILE A 103 -15.15 37.04 2.82
CA ILE A 103 -16.32 36.48 3.50
C ILE A 103 -16.26 36.74 5.01
N ILE A 104 -15.07 36.57 5.60
CA ILE A 104 -14.86 36.78 7.03
C ILE A 104 -14.91 38.27 7.40
N ASP A 105 -14.33 39.14 6.58
CA ASP A 105 -14.41 40.59 6.80
C ASP A 105 -15.87 41.10 6.74
N GLU A 106 -16.71 40.49 5.90
CA GLU A 106 -18.14 40.76 5.83
C GLU A 106 -18.90 40.24 7.07
N LEU A 107 -18.59 39.02 7.53
CA LEU A 107 -19.16 38.37 8.73
C LEU A 107 -18.79 39.05 10.06
N ILE A 108 -17.56 39.57 10.16
CA ILE A 108 -17.06 40.23 11.37
C ILE A 108 -17.37 41.73 11.37
N GLY A 109 -17.37 42.37 10.19
CA GLY A 109 -17.51 43.82 10.05
C GLY A 109 -18.94 44.35 9.99
N SER A 110 -19.94 43.52 9.66
CA SER A 110 -21.32 43.98 9.47
C SER A 110 -22.28 43.50 10.58
N PRO A 111 -22.77 44.39 11.46
CA PRO A 111 -23.71 44.01 12.52
C PRO A 111 -25.09 43.55 12.02
N LYS A 112 -25.36 43.64 10.71
CA LYS A 112 -26.64 43.30 10.08
C LYS A 112 -26.77 41.85 9.58
N ILE A 113 -25.68 41.06 9.60
CA ILE A 113 -25.70 39.69 9.08
C ILE A 113 -26.05 38.70 10.18
N ASP A 114 -27.05 37.85 9.92
CA ASP A 114 -27.47 36.79 10.82
C ASP A 114 -26.52 35.59 10.71
N ILE A 115 -25.96 35.14 11.83
CA ILE A 115 -25.07 33.97 11.89
C ILE A 115 -25.79 32.69 11.46
N SER A 116 -27.13 32.63 11.59
CA SER A 116 -27.90 31.45 11.19
C SER A 116 -27.79 31.13 9.70
N ASP A 117 -27.60 32.14 8.85
CA ASP A 117 -27.48 31.96 7.40
C ASP A 117 -26.16 31.27 6.99
N TRP A 118 -25.21 31.16 7.92
CA TRP A 118 -23.87 30.66 7.69
C TRP A 118 -23.55 29.36 8.45
N ILE A 119 -24.51 28.82 9.21
CA ILE A 119 -24.36 27.54 9.94
C ILE A 119 -23.90 26.41 9.00
N ASN A 120 -24.41 26.39 7.76
CA ASN A 120 -24.06 25.38 6.76
C ASN A 120 -22.70 25.61 6.08
N ILE A 121 -22.11 26.81 6.25
CA ILE A 121 -20.85 27.21 5.63
C ILE A 121 -19.68 27.01 6.61
N ILE A 122 -19.92 27.21 7.91
CA ILE A 122 -18.91 27.03 8.97
C ILE A 122 -18.73 25.55 9.26
N THR A 123 -17.88 24.91 8.46
CA THR A 123 -17.48 23.49 8.57
C THR A 123 -16.08 23.35 9.21
N PRO A 124 -15.68 22.17 9.68
CA PRO A 124 -14.31 21.94 10.15
C PRO A 124 -13.23 22.33 9.12
N LYS A 125 -13.49 22.09 7.83
CA LYS A 125 -12.59 22.48 6.74
C LYS A 125 -12.46 24.00 6.60
N PHE A 126 -13.57 24.72 6.77
CA PHE A 126 -13.58 26.19 6.77
C PHE A 126 -12.80 26.75 7.98
N LEU A 127 -13.02 26.19 9.17
CA LEU A 127 -12.33 26.61 10.39
C LEU A 127 -10.81 26.45 10.27
N LYS A 128 -10.33 25.32 9.73
CA LYS A 128 -8.91 25.04 9.47
C LYS A 128 -8.22 26.05 8.54
N GLN A 129 -8.98 26.78 7.73
CA GLN A 129 -8.46 27.78 6.80
C GLN A 129 -8.37 29.18 7.43
N LEU A 130 -8.98 29.41 8.60
CA LEU A 130 -8.91 30.68 9.33
C LEU A 130 -7.52 30.87 9.94
N SER A 131 -7.01 32.11 10.01
CA SER A 131 -5.92 32.43 10.94
C SER A 131 -6.46 32.50 12.38
N ASP A 132 -5.58 32.34 13.37
CA ASP A 132 -5.97 32.40 14.79
C ASP A 132 -6.72 33.69 15.18
N ASP A 133 -6.34 34.85 14.64
CA ASP A 133 -7.04 36.12 14.87
C ASP A 133 -8.50 36.07 14.36
N TYR A 134 -8.70 35.61 13.12
CA TYR A 134 -10.03 35.44 12.53
C TYR A 134 -10.89 34.40 13.25
N LEU A 135 -10.29 33.30 13.70
CA LEU A 135 -10.99 32.27 14.46
C LEU A 135 -11.47 32.80 15.82
N LEU A 136 -10.63 33.58 16.52
CA LEU A 136 -11.01 34.24 17.78
C LEU A 136 -12.09 35.32 17.59
N ARG A 137 -12.06 36.06 16.48
CA ARG A 137 -13.12 37.04 16.15
C ARG A 137 -14.44 36.37 15.82
N LEU A 138 -14.42 35.26 15.08
CA LEU A 138 -15.61 34.45 14.81
C LEU A 138 -16.22 33.89 16.10
N TYR A 139 -15.38 33.37 17.01
CA TYR A 139 -15.79 32.93 18.34
C TYR A 139 -16.48 34.04 19.13
N LYS A 140 -15.87 35.23 19.22
CA LYS A 140 -16.48 36.39 19.90
C LYS A 140 -17.82 36.78 19.29
N ARG A 141 -17.92 36.83 17.96
CA ARG A 141 -19.12 37.23 17.24
C ARG A 141 -20.29 36.25 17.47
N LEU A 142 -20.00 34.94 17.52
CA LEU A 142 -20.99 33.91 17.87
C LEU A 142 -21.57 34.13 19.27
N HIS A 143 -20.70 34.42 20.25
CA HIS A 143 -21.10 34.68 21.64
C HIS A 143 -21.87 36.01 21.81
N GLU A 144 -21.60 37.02 20.98
CA GLU A 144 -22.42 38.23 20.92
C GLU A 144 -23.82 37.93 20.38
N TYR A 145 -23.89 37.22 19.25
CA TYR A 145 -25.16 36.85 18.64
C TYR A 145 -26.03 35.98 19.56
N ALA A 146 -25.43 35.02 20.26
CA ALA A 146 -26.13 34.14 21.19
C ALA A 146 -26.67 34.87 22.44
N ARG A 147 -26.08 36.01 22.81
CA ARG A 147 -26.58 36.84 23.93
C ARG A 147 -27.93 37.48 23.63
N ASP A 148 -28.18 37.82 22.37
CA ASP A 148 -29.41 38.50 21.92
C ASP A 148 -30.58 37.53 21.69
N LYS A 149 -30.39 36.21 21.89
CA LYS A 149 -31.43 35.19 21.71
C LYS A 149 -32.04 34.78 23.06
N GLU A 150 -33.38 34.72 23.11
CA GLU A 150 -34.11 34.23 24.29
C GLU A 150 -33.79 32.78 24.64
N LYS A 151 -33.60 31.93 23.61
CA LYS A 151 -33.27 30.51 23.74
C LYS A 151 -32.05 30.17 22.89
N ILE A 152 -31.06 29.56 23.53
CA ILE A 152 -29.93 28.95 22.84
C ILE A 152 -30.41 27.69 22.12
N THR A 153 -30.34 27.70 20.79
CA THR A 153 -30.70 26.58 19.89
C THR A 153 -29.59 25.53 19.85
N GLU A 154 -29.93 24.33 19.39
CA GLU A 154 -28.97 23.24 19.22
C GLU A 154 -27.90 23.57 18.18
N ASP A 155 -28.27 24.24 17.09
CA ASP A 155 -27.32 24.67 16.05
C ASP A 155 -26.26 25.63 16.58
N LEU A 156 -26.65 26.55 17.47
CA LEU A 156 -25.69 27.46 18.12
C LEU A 156 -24.76 26.71 19.07
N ILE A 157 -25.26 25.68 19.78
CA ILE A 157 -24.45 24.84 20.66
C ILE A 157 -23.43 24.06 19.83
N ASN A 158 -23.87 23.45 18.73
CA ASN A 158 -23.01 22.68 17.82
C ASN A 158 -21.95 23.57 17.17
N LEU A 159 -22.35 24.74 16.70
CA LEU A 159 -21.43 25.72 16.10
C LEU A 159 -20.39 26.22 17.11
N ASN A 160 -20.80 26.49 18.36
CA ASN A 160 -19.88 26.85 19.43
C ASN A 160 -18.89 25.72 19.74
N SER A 161 -19.37 24.48 19.82
CA SER A 161 -18.53 23.31 20.06
C SER A 161 -17.51 23.10 18.95
N LEU A 162 -17.87 23.32 17.68
CA LEU A 162 -16.96 23.22 16.53
C LEU A 162 -15.86 24.29 16.58
N ILE A 163 -16.24 25.56 16.77
CA ILE A 163 -15.27 26.67 16.82
C ILE A 163 -14.36 26.54 18.04
N TRP A 164 -14.91 26.19 19.20
CA TRP A 164 -14.16 26.05 20.45
C TRP A 164 -13.20 24.84 20.41
N THR A 165 -13.61 23.73 19.79
CA THR A 165 -12.72 22.58 19.56
C THR A 165 -11.52 22.97 18.70
N GLU A 166 -11.73 23.67 17.57
CA GLU A 166 -10.62 24.11 16.72
C GLU A 166 -9.65 25.06 17.46
N ILE A 167 -10.16 25.96 18.31
CA ILE A 167 -9.33 26.86 19.13
C ILE A 167 -8.45 26.06 20.11
N ILE A 168 -9.01 25.00 20.72
CA ILE A 168 -8.26 24.12 21.63
C ILE A 168 -7.24 23.29 20.86
N GLU A 169 -7.61 22.70 19.72
CA GLU A 169 -6.71 21.92 18.87
C GLU A 169 -5.49 22.73 18.42
N ARG A 170 -5.66 24.03 18.17
CA ARG A 170 -4.57 24.95 17.79
C ARG A 170 -3.72 25.45 18.94
N ASN A 171 -4.13 25.20 20.18
CA ASN A 171 -3.47 25.68 21.40
C ASN A 171 -3.21 27.21 21.35
N ILE A 172 -4.24 27.99 20.97
CA ILE A 172 -4.09 29.44 20.76
C ILE A 172 -3.70 30.15 22.07
N PRO A 173 -2.56 30.87 22.11
CA PRO A 173 -2.09 31.56 23.31
C PRO A 173 -3.09 32.61 23.81
N ASN A 174 -3.29 32.69 25.13
CA ASN A 174 -4.16 33.66 25.81
C ASN A 174 -5.66 33.55 25.51
N PHE A 175 -6.13 32.42 24.94
CA PHE A 175 -7.55 32.15 24.83
C PHE A 175 -8.18 31.91 26.21
N THR A 176 -9.26 32.63 26.50
CA THR A 176 -10.09 32.43 27.69
C THR A 176 -11.55 32.25 27.24
N PRO A 177 -12.23 31.13 27.56
CA PRO A 177 -13.62 30.92 27.20
C PRO A 177 -14.54 32.02 27.75
N ILE A 178 -15.52 32.45 26.96
CA ILE A 178 -16.51 33.43 27.40
C ILE A 178 -17.53 32.70 28.30
N GLU A 179 -17.60 33.03 29.59
CA GLU A 179 -18.56 32.38 30.50
C GLU A 179 -19.99 32.91 30.32
N ASP A 180 -20.77 32.25 29.47
CA ASP A 180 -22.18 32.56 29.23
C ASP A 180 -23.06 31.30 29.10
N ARG A 181 -24.35 31.49 28.77
CA ARG A 181 -25.31 30.39 28.61
C ARG A 181 -24.95 29.46 27.45
N LEU A 182 -24.27 29.95 26.42
CA LEU A 182 -23.84 29.15 25.27
C LEU A 182 -22.69 28.23 25.69
N THR A 183 -21.67 28.78 26.36
CA THR A 183 -20.56 28.02 26.94
C THR A 183 -21.06 27.01 27.96
N ALA A 184 -21.97 27.37 28.87
CA ALA A 184 -22.48 26.43 29.87
C ALA A 184 -23.17 25.20 29.24
N LYS A 185 -23.82 25.37 28.08
CA LYS A 185 -24.48 24.29 27.34
C LYS A 185 -23.53 23.51 26.43
N SER A 186 -22.53 24.16 25.84
CA SER A 186 -21.53 23.50 24.99
C SER A 186 -20.36 22.90 25.77
N ARG A 187 -20.16 23.27 27.04
CA ARG A 187 -19.02 22.85 27.87
C ARG A 187 -18.89 21.33 28.01
N PHE A 188 -20.00 20.60 28.11
CA PHE A 188 -19.98 19.14 28.16
C PHE A 188 -19.49 18.51 26.85
N TRP A 189 -19.71 19.19 25.71
CA TRP A 189 -19.30 18.74 24.39
C TRP A 189 -17.81 19.04 24.10
N VAL A 190 -17.19 19.99 24.82
CA VAL A 190 -15.81 20.45 24.62
C VAL A 190 -14.84 20.01 25.73
N HIS A 191 -15.33 19.81 26.96
CA HIS A 191 -14.52 19.51 28.15
C HIS A 191 -14.81 18.14 28.80
N GLU A 192 -15.28 17.14 28.06
CA GLU A 192 -15.29 15.75 28.53
C GLU A 192 -13.94 15.07 28.23
N TYR A 193 -12.95 15.39 29.08
CA TYR A 193 -11.57 14.89 29.16
C TYR A 193 -10.55 15.43 28.12
N PRO A 194 -9.33 15.80 28.54
CA PRO A 194 -8.24 16.05 27.59
C PRO A 194 -7.90 14.75 26.87
N LEU A 195 -7.79 14.84 25.54
CA LEU A 195 -7.38 13.74 24.69
C LEU A 195 -5.99 13.24 25.15
N PRO A 196 -5.80 11.92 25.36
CA PRO A 196 -4.47 11.37 25.64
C PRO A 196 -3.47 11.82 24.58
N GLU A 197 -2.24 12.11 25.01
CA GLU A 197 -1.14 12.36 24.08
C GLU A 197 -0.99 11.13 23.16
N GLY A 198 -1.25 11.30 21.86
CA GLY A 198 -1.34 10.20 20.88
C GLY A 198 -2.75 9.86 20.37
N PHE A 199 -3.81 10.50 20.87
CA PHE A 199 -5.17 10.25 20.38
C PHE A 199 -5.38 10.70 18.92
N GLU A 200 -4.64 11.70 18.43
CA GLU A 200 -4.62 12.04 16.99
C GLU A 200 -4.09 10.88 16.14
N GLU A 201 -3.16 10.09 16.67
CA GLU A 201 -2.63 8.90 16.02
C GLU A 201 -3.62 7.73 16.07
N TYR A 202 -4.39 7.62 17.16
CA TYR A 202 -5.50 6.66 17.29
C TYR A 202 -6.69 7.03 16.36
N ARG A 203 -7.04 8.33 16.26
CA ARG A 203 -8.10 8.85 15.39
C ARG A 203 -7.75 8.72 13.90
N LYS A 204 -6.47 8.86 13.53
CA LYS A 204 -5.99 8.54 12.17
C LYS A 204 -6.25 7.09 11.75
N ASN A 205 -6.35 6.18 12.73
CA ASN A 205 -6.55 4.76 12.45
C ASN A 205 -8.03 4.36 12.44
N LEU A 206 -8.93 5.14 13.04
CA LEU A 206 -10.37 4.91 13.01
C LEU A 206 -11.02 5.38 11.70
N ILE A 207 -12.14 4.77 11.34
CA ILE A 207 -12.96 5.07 10.17
C ILE A 207 -14.35 5.40 10.67
N PHE A 208 -14.83 6.62 10.42
CA PHE A 208 -16.20 6.98 10.76
C PHE A 208 -17.13 6.64 9.61
N TYR A 209 -18.36 6.27 9.96
CA TYR A 209 -19.42 5.97 8.99
C TYR A 209 -19.61 7.09 7.96
N GLN A 210 -19.62 8.34 8.43
CA GLN A 210 -19.78 9.53 7.59
C GLN A 210 -18.61 9.72 6.61
N ASP A 211 -17.41 9.22 6.92
CA ASP A 211 -16.24 9.38 6.07
C ASP A 211 -16.30 8.48 4.83
N ILE A 212 -17.08 7.39 4.86
CA ILE A 212 -17.08 6.38 3.81
C ILE A 212 -18.42 6.23 3.10
N ILE A 213 -19.53 6.57 3.76
CA ILE A 213 -20.87 6.32 3.20
C ILE A 213 -21.15 7.13 1.93
N ASP A 214 -20.64 8.37 1.85
CA ASP A 214 -20.81 9.25 0.67
C ASP A 214 -20.12 8.71 -0.59
N TYR A 215 -19.16 7.80 -0.41
CA TYR A 215 -18.45 7.15 -1.51
C TYR A 215 -19.11 5.84 -1.92
N LEU A 216 -19.79 5.14 -1.01
CA LEU A 216 -20.35 3.83 -1.29
C LEU A 216 -21.70 3.98 -2.01
N PRO A 217 -21.96 3.19 -3.06
CA PRO A 217 -23.24 3.24 -3.76
C PRO A 217 -24.28 2.51 -2.90
N VAL A 218 -24.92 3.21 -1.98
CA VAL A 218 -25.97 2.64 -1.12
C VAL A 218 -27.20 2.32 -1.95
N SER A 219 -27.79 1.15 -1.72
CA SER A 219 -29.02 0.70 -2.35
C SER A 219 -30.17 0.70 -1.35
N ASP A 220 -31.38 0.96 -1.83
CA ASP A 220 -32.61 0.69 -1.08
C ASP A 220 -33.08 -0.78 -1.24
N ASP A 221 -32.43 -1.55 -2.11
CA ASP A 221 -32.75 -2.94 -2.40
C ASP A 221 -32.01 -3.92 -1.46
N TRP A 222 -32.78 -4.61 -0.63
CA TRP A 222 -32.27 -5.61 0.31
C TRP A 222 -31.72 -6.88 -0.37
N ASP A 223 -32.10 -7.17 -1.61
CA ASP A 223 -31.59 -8.33 -2.38
C ASP A 223 -30.35 -7.97 -3.22
N SER A 224 -29.63 -6.91 -2.84
CA SER A 224 -28.42 -6.47 -3.54
C SER A 224 -27.30 -7.53 -3.57
N GLY A 225 -27.24 -8.39 -2.57
CA GLY A 225 -26.19 -9.40 -2.43
C GLY A 225 -24.80 -8.86 -2.09
N ILE A 226 -24.68 -7.56 -1.80
CA ILE A 226 -23.46 -6.91 -1.29
C ILE A 226 -23.88 -5.94 -0.19
N TYR A 227 -23.28 -6.05 0.99
CA TYR A 227 -23.70 -5.32 2.18
C TYR A 227 -22.50 -4.71 2.90
N LEU A 228 -22.61 -3.46 3.31
CA LEU A 228 -21.73 -2.90 4.33
C LEU A 228 -22.21 -3.40 5.70
N VAL A 229 -21.31 -3.97 6.48
CA VAL A 229 -21.59 -4.62 7.77
C VAL A 229 -20.55 -4.22 8.82
N GLY A 230 -20.57 -4.85 9.99
CA GLY A 230 -19.48 -4.74 10.97
C GLY A 230 -19.47 -3.42 11.76
N GLY A 231 -18.28 -3.05 12.27
CA GLY A 231 -18.14 -2.02 13.29
C GLY A 231 -18.65 -0.63 12.86
N VAL A 232 -18.35 -0.26 11.61
CA VAL A 232 -18.73 1.04 11.03
C VAL A 232 -20.25 1.21 11.02
N VAL A 233 -21.01 0.18 10.62
CA VAL A 233 -22.48 0.27 10.51
C VAL A 233 -23.13 0.13 11.88
N ASN A 234 -22.61 -0.75 12.72
CA ASN A 234 -23.22 -1.03 14.03
C ASN A 234 -22.94 0.08 15.06
N ASN A 235 -21.77 0.71 15.00
CA ASN A 235 -21.32 1.68 16.01
C ASN A 235 -21.06 3.08 15.46
N GLY A 236 -21.20 3.30 14.15
CA GLY A 236 -20.83 4.55 13.48
C GLY A 236 -19.32 4.75 13.31
N VAL A 237 -18.49 3.83 13.80
CA VAL A 237 -17.03 3.88 13.76
C VAL A 237 -16.43 2.46 13.77
N GLY A 238 -15.38 2.24 12.98
CA GLY A 238 -14.65 0.97 12.88
C GLY A 238 -13.15 1.15 12.68
N HIS A 239 -12.38 0.07 12.78
CA HIS A 239 -10.95 0.06 12.42
C HIS A 239 -10.74 -0.29 10.93
N ASP A 240 -11.73 -0.94 10.35
CA ASP A 240 -11.83 -1.48 9.00
C ASP A 240 -13.24 -1.26 8.44
N ILE A 241 -13.41 -1.52 7.14
CA ILE A 241 -14.65 -1.40 6.39
C ILE A 241 -15.06 -2.81 5.98
N ASP A 242 -15.96 -3.42 6.74
CA ASP A 242 -16.44 -4.78 6.48
C ASP A 242 -17.51 -4.79 5.39
N ILE A 243 -17.26 -5.52 4.29
CA ILE A 243 -18.18 -5.71 3.18
C ILE A 243 -18.51 -7.19 3.07
N LEU A 244 -19.77 -7.55 3.29
CA LEU A 244 -20.29 -8.88 3.04
C LEU A 244 -20.73 -9.00 1.57
N ILE A 245 -20.30 -10.05 0.89
CA ILE A 245 -20.73 -10.41 -0.46
C ILE A 245 -21.40 -11.78 -0.35
N THR A 246 -22.69 -11.84 -0.69
CA THR A 246 -23.44 -13.10 -0.67
C THR A 246 -23.19 -13.88 -1.95
N SER A 247 -22.14 -14.70 -1.97
CA SER A 247 -21.75 -15.56 -3.09
C SER A 247 -20.81 -16.66 -2.61
N ASP A 248 -20.81 -17.77 -3.33
CA ASP A 248 -19.83 -18.84 -3.26
C ASP A 248 -18.41 -18.43 -3.73
N LEU A 249 -18.26 -17.28 -4.41
CA LEU A 249 -17.00 -16.83 -5.00
C LEU A 249 -16.76 -15.31 -4.81
N PRO A 250 -15.50 -14.87 -4.58
CA PRO A 250 -15.16 -13.45 -4.55
C PRO A 250 -15.38 -12.78 -5.92
N TYR A 251 -16.34 -11.86 -6.01
CA TYR A 251 -16.47 -10.99 -7.19
C TYR A 251 -15.29 -9.98 -7.25
N HIS A 252 -14.18 -10.36 -7.89
CA HIS A 252 -13.01 -9.49 -8.04
C HIS A 252 -13.31 -8.15 -8.72
N SER A 253 -14.34 -8.08 -9.56
CA SER A 253 -14.83 -6.84 -10.16
C SER A 253 -15.39 -5.87 -9.12
N VAL A 254 -16.19 -6.37 -8.17
CA VAL A 254 -16.77 -5.61 -7.06
C VAL A 254 -15.67 -5.10 -6.14
N ILE A 255 -14.71 -5.97 -5.78
CA ILE A 255 -13.55 -5.59 -4.96
C ILE A 255 -12.75 -4.47 -5.65
N ALA A 256 -12.42 -4.63 -6.93
CA ALA A 256 -11.67 -3.63 -7.70
C ALA A 256 -12.44 -2.30 -7.81
N LYS A 257 -13.77 -2.37 -7.98
CA LYS A 257 -14.63 -1.19 -8.05
C LYS A 257 -14.70 -0.47 -6.70
N LEU A 258 -14.86 -1.19 -5.58
CA LEU A 258 -14.82 -0.61 -4.24
C LEU A 258 -13.46 0.03 -3.92
N HIS A 259 -12.36 -0.61 -4.31
CA HIS A 259 -11.03 0.03 -4.24
C HIS A 259 -10.92 1.29 -5.10
N SER A 260 -11.59 1.35 -6.25
CA SER A 260 -11.54 2.51 -7.14
C SER A 260 -12.38 3.69 -6.64
N ILE A 261 -13.51 3.41 -5.97
CA ILE A 261 -14.45 4.41 -5.49
C ILE A 261 -13.99 5.01 -4.15
N LEU A 262 -13.37 4.20 -3.28
CA LEU A 262 -12.87 4.69 -2.00
C LEU A 262 -11.53 5.46 -2.15
N PRO A 263 -11.34 6.55 -1.38
CA PRO A 263 -10.06 7.26 -1.27
C PRO A 263 -8.91 6.33 -0.85
N GLU A 264 -7.69 6.66 -1.28
CA GLU A 264 -6.49 5.81 -1.09
C GLU A 264 -6.24 5.42 0.37
N GLU A 265 -6.57 6.31 1.31
CA GLU A 265 -6.42 6.09 2.76
C GLU A 265 -7.33 4.99 3.33
N TYR A 266 -8.47 4.72 2.70
CA TYR A 266 -9.44 3.71 3.14
C TYR A 266 -9.29 2.38 2.39
N ARG A 267 -8.61 2.36 1.24
CA ARG A 267 -8.45 1.15 0.40
C ARG A 267 -7.79 -0.01 1.13
N ASN A 268 -6.80 0.27 1.97
CA ASN A 268 -6.08 -0.75 2.73
C ASN A 268 -6.84 -1.22 3.98
N LYS A 269 -7.98 -0.59 4.28
CA LYS A 269 -8.84 -0.90 5.42
C LYS A 269 -10.11 -1.64 5.02
N LEU A 270 -10.27 -1.99 3.73
CA LEU A 270 -11.36 -2.82 3.26
C LEU A 270 -11.16 -4.27 3.71
N HIS A 271 -12.20 -4.85 4.30
CA HIS A 271 -12.25 -6.24 4.69
C HIS A 271 -13.48 -6.88 4.04
N PHE A 272 -13.28 -8.00 3.35
CA PHE A 272 -14.35 -8.67 2.60
C PHE A 272 -14.72 -9.98 3.28
N ILE A 273 -16.00 -10.13 3.59
CA ILE A 273 -16.62 -11.35 4.09
C ILE A 273 -17.37 -11.95 2.90
N ILE A 274 -17.14 -13.23 2.60
CA ILE A 274 -17.79 -13.93 1.51
C ILE A 274 -18.54 -15.09 2.15
N ASP A 275 -19.85 -15.06 2.02
CA ASP A 275 -20.75 -16.05 2.60
C ASP A 275 -21.83 -16.38 1.58
N GLU A 276 -22.39 -17.59 1.61
CA GLU A 276 -23.54 -17.92 0.76
C GLU A 276 -24.84 -17.39 1.37
N GLU A 277 -24.85 -17.10 2.67
CA GLU A 277 -26.01 -16.60 3.40
C GLU A 277 -26.00 -15.06 3.56
N PRO A 278 -27.17 -14.40 3.46
CA PRO A 278 -27.30 -12.98 3.77
C PRO A 278 -27.05 -12.71 5.26
N PRO A 279 -26.71 -11.46 5.63
CA PRO A 279 -26.39 -11.14 7.02
C PRO A 279 -27.59 -11.40 7.93
N SER A 280 -27.38 -12.22 8.96
CA SER A 280 -28.44 -12.68 9.87
C SER A 280 -28.47 -11.96 11.23
N PHE A 281 -27.48 -11.11 11.52
CA PHE A 281 -27.38 -10.33 12.76
C PHE A 281 -26.64 -8.99 12.56
N GLY A 282 -27.02 -7.98 13.35
CA GLY A 282 -26.46 -6.62 13.29
C GLY A 282 -27.17 -5.70 12.29
N TYR A 283 -26.82 -4.42 12.31
CA TYR A 283 -27.24 -3.45 11.30
C TYR A 283 -26.43 -3.65 10.02
N VAL A 284 -27.11 -3.52 8.89
CA VAL A 284 -26.56 -3.75 7.55
C VAL A 284 -27.02 -2.64 6.62
N ILE A 285 -26.19 -2.30 5.64
CA ILE A 285 -26.56 -1.36 4.58
C ILE A 285 -26.32 -2.04 3.24
N PRO A 286 -27.38 -2.29 2.44
CA PRO A 286 -27.22 -2.86 1.12
C PRO A 286 -26.51 -1.89 0.17
N LEU A 287 -25.63 -2.41 -0.68
CA LEU A 287 -24.89 -1.65 -1.68
C LEU A 287 -25.37 -2.00 -3.09
N ASP A 288 -25.51 -1.01 -3.96
CA ASP A 288 -26.06 -1.18 -5.30
C ASP A 288 -25.14 -2.07 -6.15
N ASN A 289 -25.60 -3.31 -6.32
CA ASN A 289 -24.89 -4.31 -7.09
C ASN A 289 -24.78 -3.95 -8.56
N LYS A 290 -25.71 -3.18 -9.15
CA LYS A 290 -25.63 -2.75 -10.54
C LYS A 290 -24.53 -1.72 -10.70
N ILE A 291 -24.37 -0.77 -9.78
CA ILE A 291 -23.28 0.22 -9.82
C ILE A 291 -21.91 -0.42 -9.54
N LEU A 292 -21.87 -1.41 -8.64
CA LEU A 292 -20.65 -2.15 -8.32
C LEU A 292 -20.26 -3.18 -9.38
N LEU A 293 -21.24 -3.72 -10.11
CA LEU A 293 -21.07 -4.64 -11.25
C LEU A 293 -21.08 -3.89 -12.60
N GLU A 294 -21.34 -2.58 -12.62
CA GLU A 294 -21.24 -1.73 -13.80
C GLU A 294 -19.77 -1.68 -14.23
N SER A 295 -19.48 -2.61 -15.11
CA SER A 295 -18.23 -2.77 -15.81
C SER A 295 -17.81 -1.44 -16.43
N ASN A 296 -16.61 -0.99 -16.05
CA ASN A 296 -15.79 0.01 -16.74
C ASN A 296 -16.13 0.16 -18.23
N LYS A 297 -16.95 1.15 -18.59
CA LYS A 297 -17.09 1.62 -19.98
C LYS A 297 -15.93 2.51 -20.43
N GLU A 298 -14.99 2.84 -19.54
CA GLU A 298 -13.81 3.67 -19.87
C GLU A 298 -12.44 2.97 -19.71
N ILE A 299 -12.42 1.64 -19.70
CA ILE A 299 -11.22 0.88 -20.11
C ILE A 299 -11.63 -0.08 -21.22
N GLU A 300 -12.17 0.46 -22.31
CA GLU A 300 -11.89 -0.07 -23.64
C GLU A 300 -10.61 0.58 -24.18
N MET A 301 -9.48 0.35 -23.48
CA MET A 301 -8.38 -0.19 -24.27
C MET A 301 -8.92 -1.54 -24.72
N GLU A 302 -9.19 -1.74 -26.01
CA GLU A 302 -9.53 -3.04 -26.60
C GLU A 302 -8.86 -4.12 -25.75
N LYS A 303 -9.63 -4.99 -25.07
CA LYS A 303 -9.07 -6.19 -24.43
C LYS A 303 -8.23 -6.84 -25.52
N GLN A 304 -6.91 -6.68 -25.46
CA GLN A 304 -5.99 -7.26 -26.43
C GLN A 304 -5.98 -8.75 -26.12
N LYS A 305 -7.06 -9.45 -26.48
CA LYS A 305 -7.14 -10.89 -26.33
C LYS A 305 -5.93 -11.48 -27.03
N ILE A 306 -5.25 -12.38 -26.35
CA ILE A 306 -4.11 -13.08 -26.91
C ILE A 306 -4.59 -13.81 -28.17
N LYS A 307 -4.11 -13.37 -29.34
CA LYS A 307 -4.46 -13.96 -30.65
C LYS A 307 -3.28 -14.74 -31.20
N ILE A 308 -3.55 -15.91 -31.78
CA ILE A 308 -2.54 -16.70 -32.47
C ILE A 308 -1.87 -15.88 -33.59
N PHE A 309 -0.56 -16.07 -33.78
CA PHE A 309 0.31 -15.34 -34.72
C PHE A 309 0.37 -13.81 -34.59
N HIS A 310 -0.12 -13.25 -33.48
CA HIS A 310 0.05 -11.84 -33.13
C HIS A 310 1.02 -11.73 -31.95
N PRO A 311 2.06 -10.86 -32.03
CA PRO A 311 3.04 -10.74 -30.95
C PRO A 311 2.40 -10.36 -29.61
N VAL A 312 2.54 -11.23 -28.61
CA VAL A 312 2.04 -10.98 -27.24
C VAL A 312 3.07 -10.15 -26.47
N ARG A 313 2.60 -9.19 -25.67
CA ARG A 313 3.45 -8.40 -24.77
C ARG A 313 4.11 -9.31 -23.73
N ASP A 314 5.37 -9.05 -23.39
CA ASP A 314 6.08 -9.81 -22.36
C ASP A 314 5.52 -9.52 -20.98
N MET A 315 5.30 -10.58 -20.21
CA MET A 315 5.09 -10.46 -18.78
C MET A 315 6.46 -10.38 -18.10
N LYS A 316 6.67 -9.31 -17.33
CA LYS A 316 7.92 -9.02 -16.61
C LYS A 316 7.65 -8.80 -15.13
N PRO A 317 8.66 -9.00 -14.26
CA PRO A 317 8.61 -8.48 -12.89
C PRO A 317 8.35 -6.96 -12.88
N CYS A 318 7.69 -6.49 -11.81
CA CYS A 318 7.59 -5.07 -11.51
C CYS A 318 8.98 -4.43 -11.33
N ASN A 319 9.10 -3.09 -11.38
CA ASN A 319 10.40 -2.41 -11.24
C ASN A 319 11.11 -2.75 -9.92
N GLU A 320 10.34 -2.83 -8.83
CA GLU A 320 10.83 -3.13 -7.47
C GLU A 320 10.98 -4.64 -7.22
N CYS A 321 10.64 -5.48 -8.21
CA CYS A 321 10.63 -6.93 -8.08
C CYS A 321 11.97 -7.58 -8.53
N GLU A 322 13.03 -6.77 -8.68
CA GLU A 322 14.40 -7.24 -8.86
C GLU A 322 15.17 -7.05 -7.55
N PHE A 323 15.55 -8.17 -6.93
CA PHE A 323 16.21 -8.19 -5.64
C PHE A 323 17.70 -8.47 -5.80
N PHE A 324 18.47 -7.97 -4.85
CA PHE A 324 19.90 -8.22 -4.73
C PHE A 324 20.24 -9.07 -3.50
N ASN A 325 19.34 -9.11 -2.52
CA ASN A 325 19.46 -9.86 -1.29
C ASN A 325 18.29 -10.86 -1.18
N VAL A 326 18.57 -12.09 -0.72
CA VAL A 326 17.58 -13.18 -0.68
C VAL A 326 16.59 -12.97 0.47
N GLU A 327 17.04 -12.41 1.59
CA GLU A 327 16.21 -12.08 2.75
C GLU A 327 15.18 -11.00 2.41
N GLU A 328 15.58 -9.92 1.74
CA GLU A 328 14.66 -8.89 1.22
C GLU A 328 13.62 -9.49 0.26
N MET A 329 14.07 -10.38 -0.62
CA MET A 329 13.21 -11.11 -1.54
C MET A 329 12.19 -11.99 -0.78
N TRP A 330 12.62 -12.64 0.31
CA TRP A 330 11.75 -13.40 1.19
C TRP A 330 10.71 -12.52 1.88
N GLU A 331 11.07 -11.33 2.37
CA GLU A 331 10.11 -10.41 3.02
C GLU A 331 8.97 -9.98 2.09
N VAL A 332 9.20 -9.96 0.77
CA VAL A 332 8.15 -9.73 -0.23
C VAL A 332 7.41 -11.02 -0.57
N ALA A 333 8.13 -12.12 -0.79
CA ALA A 333 7.54 -13.40 -1.17
C ALA A 333 6.65 -13.99 -0.07
N LYS A 334 7.02 -13.83 1.21
CA LYS A 334 6.25 -14.34 2.37
C LYS A 334 4.84 -13.76 2.44
N LYS A 335 4.63 -12.54 1.94
CA LYS A 335 3.31 -11.90 1.89
C LYS A 335 2.30 -12.71 1.07
N TRP A 336 2.76 -13.52 0.12
CA TRP A 336 1.87 -14.45 -0.59
C TRP A 336 1.41 -15.58 0.34
N LEU A 337 2.30 -16.16 1.14
CA LEU A 337 1.94 -17.18 2.12
C LEU A 337 1.02 -16.60 3.21
N ASP A 338 1.37 -15.43 3.74
CA ASP A 338 0.57 -14.72 4.75
C ASP A 338 -0.82 -14.35 4.20
N GLY A 339 -0.91 -14.07 2.89
CA GLY A 339 -2.16 -13.85 2.16
C GLY A 339 -2.91 -15.13 1.76
N GLY A 340 -2.58 -16.27 2.36
CA GLY A 340 -3.30 -17.54 2.17
C GLY A 340 -2.82 -18.41 1.01
N ARG A 341 -1.70 -18.10 0.34
CA ARG A 341 -1.14 -19.02 -0.66
C ARG A 341 -0.53 -20.25 0.02
N PRO A 342 -0.81 -21.48 -0.45
CA PRO A 342 -0.29 -22.70 0.16
C PRO A 342 1.22 -22.90 -0.03
N TYR A 343 1.81 -22.27 -1.05
CA TYR A 343 3.23 -22.31 -1.36
C TYR A 343 3.62 -21.21 -2.36
N ILE A 344 4.92 -21.05 -2.57
CA ILE A 344 5.57 -20.21 -3.58
C ILE A 344 6.34 -21.12 -4.54
N LEU A 345 6.47 -20.72 -5.82
CA LEU A 345 7.25 -21.45 -6.82
C LEU A 345 8.60 -20.78 -7.05
N VAL A 346 9.67 -21.56 -7.04
CA VAL A 346 11.05 -21.09 -7.33
C VAL A 346 11.63 -21.89 -8.48
N SER A 347 12.23 -21.22 -9.47
CA SER A 347 12.90 -21.86 -10.61
C SER A 347 14.22 -21.18 -10.99
N PRO A 348 15.11 -21.87 -11.72
CA PRO A 348 16.28 -21.25 -12.34
C PRO A 348 15.87 -20.07 -13.23
N LYS A 349 16.74 -19.07 -13.32
CA LYS A 349 16.62 -18.00 -14.32
C LYS A 349 17.56 -18.33 -15.47
N TRP A 350 16.99 -18.79 -16.59
CA TRP A 350 17.74 -19.21 -17.77
C TRP A 350 18.41 -18.01 -18.47
N ASP A 351 19.70 -18.12 -18.80
CA ASP A 351 20.48 -17.04 -19.44
C ASP A 351 20.42 -17.11 -20.99
N GLY A 352 19.22 -17.05 -21.58
CA GLY A 352 19.05 -17.19 -23.02
C GLY A 352 18.42 -16.00 -23.69
N PHE A 353 17.71 -16.25 -24.78
CA PHE A 353 16.81 -15.27 -25.37
C PHE A 353 15.38 -15.75 -25.31
N ARG A 354 14.50 -14.92 -24.77
CA ARG A 354 13.06 -15.18 -24.71
C ARG A 354 12.45 -15.25 -26.10
N PHE A 355 11.68 -16.30 -26.34
CA PHE A 355 10.86 -16.50 -27.52
C PHE A 355 9.42 -16.83 -27.15
N LYS A 356 8.49 -16.22 -27.89
CA LYS A 356 7.11 -16.66 -27.94
C LYS A 356 6.85 -17.43 -29.23
N ILE A 357 6.55 -18.71 -29.10
CA ILE A 357 6.34 -19.60 -30.24
C ILE A 357 4.84 -19.84 -30.40
N HIS A 358 4.32 -19.41 -31.55
CA HIS A 358 2.93 -19.58 -31.93
C HIS A 358 2.84 -20.73 -32.92
N MET A 359 1.99 -21.72 -32.63
CA MET A 359 1.78 -22.88 -33.48
C MET A 359 0.28 -23.12 -33.69
N LYS A 360 -0.13 -23.41 -34.93
CA LYS A 360 -1.50 -23.81 -35.27
C LYS A 360 -1.49 -24.92 -36.32
N ARG A 361 -2.25 -25.98 -36.09
CA ARG A 361 -2.45 -27.06 -37.06
C ARG A 361 -3.23 -26.52 -38.26
N ILE A 362 -2.77 -26.89 -39.47
CA ILE A 362 -3.40 -26.56 -40.76
C ILE A 362 -3.72 -27.84 -41.57
N GLY A 363 -3.62 -28.99 -40.91
CA GLY A 363 -3.84 -30.33 -41.46
C GLY A 363 -3.39 -31.38 -40.43
N LYS A 364 -3.56 -32.68 -40.76
CA LYS A 364 -3.26 -33.80 -39.87
C LYS A 364 -1.84 -33.72 -39.26
N ASP A 365 -0.85 -33.42 -40.10
CA ASP A 365 0.58 -33.39 -39.72
C ASP A 365 1.28 -32.07 -40.08
N ARG A 366 0.52 -31.00 -40.36
CA ARG A 366 1.07 -29.71 -40.81
C ARG A 366 0.82 -28.61 -39.80
N TRP A 367 1.91 -27.94 -39.42
CA TRP A 367 1.89 -26.81 -38.50
C TRP A 367 2.26 -25.50 -39.19
N ARG A 368 1.45 -24.47 -38.99
CA ARG A 368 1.86 -23.07 -39.19
C ARG A 368 2.55 -22.61 -37.90
N VAL A 369 3.75 -22.07 -38.03
CA VAL A 369 4.62 -21.70 -36.90
C VAL A 369 5.21 -20.30 -37.11
N LYS A 370 5.24 -19.50 -36.04
CA LYS A 370 6.03 -18.26 -35.93
C LYS A 370 6.72 -18.22 -34.57
N ALA A 371 7.97 -17.76 -34.51
CA ALA A 371 8.73 -17.65 -33.26
C ALA A 371 9.24 -16.23 -33.07
N TYR A 372 8.60 -15.47 -32.17
CA TYR A 372 8.88 -14.05 -31.96
C TYR A 372 9.90 -13.83 -30.85
N SER A 373 10.96 -13.07 -31.13
CA SER A 373 11.90 -12.60 -30.10
C SER A 373 11.32 -11.44 -29.26
N GLU A 374 11.78 -11.30 -28.02
CA GLU A 374 11.38 -10.21 -27.12
C GLU A 374 11.63 -8.80 -27.71
N ASP A 375 12.87 -8.48 -28.08
CA ASP A 375 13.30 -7.10 -28.38
C ASP A 375 12.60 -6.47 -29.57
N ARG A 376 12.60 -7.16 -30.71
CA ARG A 376 12.14 -6.62 -32.00
C ARG A 376 10.88 -7.31 -32.51
N LYS A 377 10.32 -8.26 -31.76
CA LYS A 377 9.15 -9.06 -32.15
C LYS A 377 9.29 -9.65 -33.56
N ARG A 378 10.51 -10.07 -33.92
CA ARG A 378 10.84 -10.61 -35.23
C ARG A 378 10.64 -12.11 -35.25
N ASP A 379 10.10 -12.63 -36.35
CA ASP A 379 10.02 -14.07 -36.55
C ASP A 379 11.41 -14.64 -36.85
N ARG A 380 11.86 -15.56 -35.99
CA ARG A 380 13.17 -16.24 -36.09
C ARG A 380 13.04 -17.74 -36.28
N LYS A 381 11.85 -18.29 -36.60
CA LYS A 381 11.63 -19.74 -36.71
C LYS A 381 12.66 -20.44 -37.61
N LYS A 382 13.10 -19.79 -38.69
CA LYS A 382 14.01 -20.37 -39.69
C LYS A 382 15.42 -20.67 -39.15
N TYR A 383 15.77 -20.14 -37.98
CA TYR A 383 17.06 -20.35 -37.31
C TYR A 383 16.99 -21.39 -36.19
N MET A 384 15.81 -21.93 -35.87
CA MET A 384 15.58 -22.91 -34.80
C MET A 384 14.89 -24.19 -35.32
N PRO A 385 15.34 -24.79 -36.45
CA PRO A 385 14.67 -25.96 -37.02
C PRO A 385 14.59 -27.15 -36.05
N THR A 386 15.61 -27.37 -35.22
CA THR A 386 15.70 -28.51 -34.30
C THR A 386 14.64 -28.40 -33.20
N VAL A 387 14.58 -27.25 -32.52
CA VAL A 387 13.55 -26.96 -31.50
C VAL A 387 12.14 -27.00 -32.09
N ILE A 388 11.93 -26.43 -33.28
CA ILE A 388 10.60 -26.42 -33.90
C ILE A 388 10.15 -27.81 -34.30
N ASN A 389 11.05 -28.68 -34.76
CA ASN A 389 10.69 -30.06 -35.09
C ASN A 389 10.39 -30.86 -33.81
N ALA A 390 11.21 -30.72 -32.77
CA ALA A 390 10.93 -31.32 -31.46
C ALA A 390 9.56 -30.90 -30.90
N LEU A 391 9.18 -29.62 -31.02
CA LEU A 391 7.83 -29.18 -30.62
C LEU A 391 6.72 -29.85 -31.43
N LYS A 392 6.86 -29.99 -32.75
CA LYS A 392 5.82 -30.63 -33.59
C LYS A 392 5.60 -32.09 -33.21
N GLU A 393 6.65 -32.79 -32.81
CA GLU A 393 6.61 -34.20 -32.38
C GLU A 393 6.04 -34.36 -30.98
N ARG A 394 6.33 -33.40 -30.09
CA ARG A 394 5.95 -33.47 -28.67
C ARG A 394 4.54 -32.96 -28.37
N ILE A 395 4.06 -31.95 -29.11
CA ILE A 395 2.74 -31.37 -28.85
C ILE A 395 1.64 -32.42 -29.06
N SER A 396 0.82 -32.61 -28.02
CA SER A 396 -0.29 -33.58 -28.01
C SER A 396 -1.18 -33.46 -29.26
N PRO A 397 -1.66 -34.58 -29.83
CA PRO A 397 -2.61 -34.57 -30.96
C PRO A 397 -3.89 -33.77 -30.70
N GLU A 398 -4.32 -33.65 -29.44
CA GLU A 398 -5.54 -32.92 -29.05
C GLU A 398 -5.37 -31.38 -29.08
N VAL A 399 -4.13 -30.90 -29.27
CA VAL A 399 -3.81 -29.48 -29.35
C VAL A 399 -3.74 -29.03 -30.81
N ASN A 400 -4.70 -28.19 -31.19
CA ASN A 400 -4.81 -27.59 -32.52
C ASN A 400 -4.11 -26.24 -32.63
N SER A 401 -3.94 -25.51 -31.53
CA SER A 401 -3.16 -24.28 -31.50
C SER A 401 -2.57 -24.03 -30.11
N ILE A 402 -1.39 -23.41 -30.06
CA ILE A 402 -0.70 -23.13 -28.81
C ILE A 402 0.22 -21.91 -28.93
N ILE A 403 0.35 -21.15 -27.83
CA ILE A 403 1.38 -20.11 -27.67
C ILE A 403 2.23 -20.46 -26.45
N ILE A 404 3.51 -20.70 -26.70
CA ILE A 404 4.51 -21.09 -25.71
C ILE A 404 5.39 -19.89 -25.40
N ASP A 405 5.75 -19.70 -24.13
CA ASP A 405 6.72 -18.70 -23.68
C ASP A 405 7.92 -19.41 -23.03
N GLY A 406 9.12 -19.14 -23.52
CA GLY A 406 10.32 -19.82 -23.06
C GLY A 406 11.61 -19.14 -23.45
N GLU A 407 12.70 -19.63 -22.86
CA GLU A 407 14.06 -19.17 -23.13
C GLU A 407 14.76 -20.13 -24.09
N TRP A 408 15.25 -19.65 -25.23
CA TRP A 408 16.05 -20.46 -26.15
C TRP A 408 17.54 -20.28 -25.87
N ILE A 409 18.24 -21.38 -25.64
CA ILE A 409 19.67 -21.44 -25.32
C ILE A 409 20.39 -22.41 -26.24
N ARG A 410 21.60 -22.02 -26.69
CA ARG A 410 22.53 -22.92 -27.38
C ARG A 410 23.67 -23.34 -26.45
N TYR A 411 24.16 -24.54 -26.67
CA TYR A 411 25.23 -25.18 -25.92
C TYR A 411 26.39 -25.49 -26.86
N LYS A 412 27.60 -25.50 -26.29
CA LYS A 412 28.81 -25.94 -26.96
C LYS A 412 28.90 -27.45 -26.87
N ASP A 413 29.58 -28.07 -27.83
CA ASP A 413 30.00 -29.46 -27.73
C ASP A 413 31.23 -29.57 -26.79
N GLU A 414 31.02 -29.14 -25.54
CA GLU A 414 31.99 -29.13 -24.46
C GLU A 414 31.24 -29.53 -23.20
N LEU A 415 31.73 -30.55 -22.48
CA LEU A 415 31.09 -31.02 -21.25
C LEU A 415 31.31 -30.05 -20.10
N LEU A 416 30.32 -29.92 -19.22
CA LEU A 416 30.48 -29.25 -17.95
C LEU A 416 31.57 -29.96 -17.12
N PRO A 417 32.35 -29.23 -16.29
CA PRO A 417 33.36 -29.84 -15.42
C PRO A 417 32.79 -30.90 -14.47
N LYS A 418 31.51 -30.75 -14.11
CA LYS A 418 30.75 -31.73 -13.33
C LYS A 418 29.32 -31.77 -13.87
N PRO A 419 29.04 -32.64 -14.86
CA PRO A 419 27.67 -32.87 -15.33
C PRO A 419 26.81 -33.34 -14.15
N ILE A 420 25.56 -32.88 -14.10
CA ILE A 420 24.61 -33.28 -13.05
C ILE A 420 23.47 -34.17 -13.56
N GLY A 421 23.43 -34.39 -14.88
CA GLY A 421 22.43 -35.22 -15.56
C GLY A 421 22.80 -35.44 -17.03
N GLU A 422 21.94 -36.17 -17.73
CA GLU A 422 22.15 -36.57 -19.13
C GLU A 422 21.57 -35.58 -20.15
N HIS A 423 20.69 -34.67 -19.70
CA HIS A 423 20.08 -33.67 -20.56
C HIS A 423 21.09 -32.64 -21.06
N ILE A 424 20.87 -32.10 -22.27
CA ILE A 424 21.80 -31.15 -22.90
C ILE A 424 22.17 -30.00 -21.94
N TRP A 425 21.17 -29.43 -21.25
CA TRP A 425 21.35 -28.29 -20.35
C TRP A 425 22.04 -28.60 -19.01
N GLU A 426 22.18 -29.88 -18.65
CA GLU A 426 22.86 -30.38 -17.45
C GLU A 426 24.22 -31.00 -17.74
N LYS A 427 24.49 -31.27 -19.03
CA LYS A 427 25.67 -31.97 -19.52
C LYS A 427 26.68 -31.04 -20.20
N TYR A 428 26.21 -30.09 -21.00
CA TYR A 428 27.05 -29.26 -21.85
C TYR A 428 27.20 -27.81 -21.36
N VAL A 429 28.33 -27.19 -21.71
CA VAL A 429 28.63 -25.79 -21.42
C VAL A 429 27.77 -24.90 -22.31
N GLN A 430 27.00 -23.99 -21.71
CA GLN A 430 26.22 -23.01 -22.45
C GLN A 430 27.13 -22.03 -23.24
N TYR A 431 26.71 -21.63 -24.44
CA TYR A 431 27.27 -20.44 -25.09
C TYR A 431 27.00 -19.17 -24.26
N PRO A 432 28.04 -18.35 -23.97
CA PRO A 432 27.86 -17.01 -23.41
C PRO A 432 26.72 -16.24 -24.07
N ARG A 433 25.91 -15.49 -23.30
CA ARG A 433 24.82 -14.66 -23.83
C ARG A 433 25.26 -13.79 -25.01
N GLU A 434 26.46 -13.23 -24.93
CA GLU A 434 27.08 -12.40 -25.96
C GLU A 434 27.36 -13.18 -27.25
N ASP A 435 27.76 -14.44 -27.15
CA ASP A 435 27.99 -15.31 -28.30
C ASP A 435 26.66 -15.86 -28.84
N ASN A 436 25.67 -16.04 -27.96
CA ASN A 436 24.30 -16.40 -28.31
C ASN A 436 23.52 -15.28 -29.01
N ILE A 437 24.05 -14.04 -29.06
CA ILE A 437 23.37 -12.92 -29.73
C ILE A 437 23.06 -13.21 -31.20
N ILE A 438 23.79 -14.14 -31.83
CA ILE A 438 23.55 -14.59 -33.20
C ILE A 438 22.11 -15.08 -33.41
N ILE A 439 21.47 -15.60 -32.37
CA ILE A 439 20.06 -16.00 -32.34
C ILE A 439 19.16 -14.81 -32.75
N ILE A 440 19.50 -13.60 -32.31
CA ILE A 440 18.75 -12.38 -32.55
C ILE A 440 19.20 -11.66 -33.82
N VAL A 441 20.52 -11.54 -34.04
CA VAL A 441 21.07 -10.63 -35.06
C VAL A 441 21.46 -11.31 -36.36
N SER A 442 21.76 -12.61 -36.35
CA SER A 442 22.29 -13.30 -37.53
C SER A 442 21.32 -13.25 -38.70
N LYS A 443 21.86 -13.05 -39.91
CA LYS A 443 21.15 -13.22 -41.17
C LYS A 443 21.32 -14.64 -41.71
N ASP A 444 22.43 -15.29 -41.39
CA ASP A 444 22.81 -16.62 -41.86
C ASP A 444 22.36 -17.72 -40.90
N LYS A 445 22.13 -18.93 -41.45
CA LYS A 445 21.83 -20.10 -40.65
C LYS A 445 23.08 -20.51 -39.86
N PHE A 446 22.85 -21.03 -38.67
CA PHE A 446 23.90 -21.59 -37.81
C PHE A 446 23.39 -22.93 -37.27
N ASP A 447 24.31 -23.73 -36.77
CA ASP A 447 23.97 -25.01 -36.17
C ASP A 447 23.19 -24.82 -34.85
N ASP A 448 22.02 -25.43 -34.76
CA ASP A 448 21.14 -25.46 -33.59
C ASP A 448 20.95 -26.87 -33.01
N SER A 449 21.79 -27.83 -33.43
CA SER A 449 21.78 -29.23 -32.95
C SER A 449 21.86 -29.32 -31.42
N LEU A 450 22.78 -28.58 -30.78
CA LEU A 450 22.87 -28.49 -29.33
C LEU A 450 22.14 -27.25 -28.81
N SER A 451 20.81 -27.23 -28.96
CA SER A 451 19.98 -26.13 -28.42
C SER A 451 18.71 -26.63 -27.73
N VAL A 452 18.25 -25.85 -26.75
CA VAL A 452 17.14 -26.22 -25.87
C VAL A 452 16.22 -25.03 -25.69
N LEU A 453 14.91 -25.26 -25.78
CA LEU A 453 13.88 -24.32 -25.37
C LEU A 453 13.41 -24.64 -23.96
N HIS A 454 13.72 -23.75 -23.02
CA HIS A 454 13.25 -23.81 -21.64
C HIS A 454 11.89 -23.12 -21.51
N ILE A 455 10.82 -23.90 -21.59
CA ILE A 455 9.45 -23.44 -21.47
C ILE A 455 9.16 -23.12 -20.01
N TYR A 456 8.62 -21.93 -19.75
CA TYR A 456 8.26 -21.48 -18.40
C TYR A 456 6.89 -20.82 -18.33
N ASP A 457 6.14 -20.80 -19.43
CA ASP A 457 4.72 -20.43 -19.45
C ASP A 457 4.04 -20.90 -20.75
N VAL A 458 2.72 -21.01 -20.73
CA VAL A 458 1.87 -21.25 -21.91
C VAL A 458 0.70 -20.26 -21.85
N LEU A 459 0.46 -19.54 -22.95
CA LEU A 459 -0.43 -18.37 -22.97
C LEU A 459 -1.77 -18.61 -23.68
N LEU A 460 -1.84 -19.65 -24.52
CA LEU A 460 -3.02 -20.00 -25.32
C LEU A 460 -2.96 -21.48 -25.67
N ILE A 461 -4.09 -22.18 -25.60
CA ILE A 461 -4.27 -23.56 -26.06
C ILE A 461 -5.63 -23.66 -26.77
N ASN A 462 -5.69 -24.32 -27.93
CA ASN A 462 -6.93 -24.55 -28.70
C ASN A 462 -7.74 -23.28 -28.95
N ASP A 463 -7.04 -22.23 -29.37
CA ASP A 463 -7.56 -20.88 -29.65
C ASP A 463 -8.22 -20.21 -28.42
N LYS A 464 -8.07 -20.80 -27.22
CA LYS A 464 -8.50 -20.23 -25.95
C LYS A 464 -7.31 -19.57 -25.24
N SER A 465 -7.45 -18.29 -24.92
CA SER A 465 -6.47 -17.58 -24.10
C SER A 465 -6.47 -18.12 -22.67
N LEU A 466 -5.28 -18.21 -22.07
CA LEU A 466 -5.09 -18.62 -20.68
C LEU A 466 -4.85 -17.41 -19.76
N GLU A 467 -5.33 -16.23 -20.15
CA GLU A 467 -5.09 -14.97 -19.42
C GLU A 467 -5.54 -15.03 -17.97
N ASP A 468 -6.71 -15.62 -17.73
CA ASP A 468 -7.33 -15.74 -16.40
C ASP A 468 -6.93 -17.01 -15.63
N VAL A 469 -6.14 -17.88 -16.25
CA VAL A 469 -5.73 -19.16 -15.66
C VAL A 469 -4.53 -18.94 -14.73
N PRO A 470 -4.54 -19.44 -13.48
CA PRO A 470 -3.39 -19.43 -12.57
C PRO A 470 -2.10 -19.96 -13.18
N TYR A 471 -0.96 -19.37 -12.82
CA TYR A 471 0.36 -19.75 -13.38
C TYR A 471 0.66 -21.25 -13.23
N GLU A 472 0.35 -21.84 -12.09
CA GLU A 472 0.61 -23.26 -11.88
C GLU A 472 -0.19 -24.15 -12.83
N GLU A 473 -1.46 -23.85 -13.05
CA GLU A 473 -2.31 -24.59 -14.00
C GLU A 473 -1.76 -24.47 -15.43
N ARG A 474 -1.25 -23.30 -15.82
CA ARG A 474 -0.59 -23.11 -17.13
C ARG A 474 0.66 -23.97 -17.27
N MET A 475 1.43 -24.14 -16.20
CA MET A 475 2.59 -25.05 -16.19
C MET A 475 2.17 -26.53 -16.22
N GLN A 476 1.08 -26.90 -15.55
CA GLN A 476 0.51 -28.25 -15.66
C GLN A 476 0.06 -28.55 -17.09
N TYR A 477 -0.48 -27.56 -17.80
CA TYR A 477 -0.78 -27.69 -19.23
C TYR A 477 0.48 -27.84 -20.08
N ALA A 478 1.56 -27.11 -19.79
CA ALA A 478 2.82 -27.27 -20.49
C ALA A 478 3.36 -28.71 -20.34
N GLU A 479 3.33 -29.25 -19.13
CA GLU A 479 3.76 -30.62 -18.85
C GLU A 479 2.86 -31.66 -19.55
N LYS A 480 1.53 -31.49 -19.43
CA LYS A 480 0.54 -32.41 -20.02
C LYS A 480 0.60 -32.44 -21.55
N TYR A 481 0.63 -31.27 -22.19
CA TYR A 481 0.42 -31.16 -23.63
C TYR A 481 1.71 -31.07 -24.45
N ILE A 482 2.87 -30.88 -23.81
CA ILE A 482 4.18 -30.78 -24.47
C ILE A 482 5.16 -31.79 -23.83
N GLY A 483 5.37 -31.66 -22.52
CA GLY A 483 6.34 -32.46 -21.77
C GLY A 483 7.80 -32.21 -22.16
N THR A 484 8.73 -32.72 -21.34
CA THR A 484 10.17 -32.58 -21.56
C THR A 484 10.70 -33.58 -22.61
N SER A 485 11.76 -33.22 -23.34
CA SER A 485 12.53 -34.02 -24.29
C SER A 485 13.98 -33.50 -24.39
N GLU A 486 14.77 -34.00 -25.33
CA GLU A 486 16.17 -33.58 -25.52
C GLU A 486 16.32 -32.07 -25.82
N HIS A 487 15.45 -31.50 -26.65
CA HIS A 487 15.49 -30.08 -27.05
C HIS A 487 14.41 -29.20 -26.41
N ILE A 488 13.48 -29.79 -25.65
CA ILE A 488 12.38 -29.09 -25.00
C ILE A 488 12.43 -29.38 -23.50
N HIS A 489 12.55 -28.34 -22.69
CA HIS A 489 12.59 -28.48 -21.24
C HIS A 489 11.44 -27.69 -20.62
N ILE A 490 10.52 -28.37 -19.93
CA ILE A 490 9.53 -27.69 -19.08
C ILE A 490 10.23 -27.33 -17.77
N THR A 491 10.38 -26.03 -17.51
CA THR A 491 11.19 -25.53 -16.39
C THR A 491 10.72 -26.08 -15.06
N GLU A 492 11.62 -26.72 -14.31
CA GLU A 492 11.33 -27.24 -12.98
C GLU A 492 11.04 -26.11 -11.96
N HIS A 493 10.04 -26.35 -11.10
CA HIS A 493 9.68 -25.48 -10.00
C HIS A 493 9.73 -26.21 -8.66
N LYS A 494 10.44 -25.63 -7.68
CA LYS A 494 10.37 -26.06 -6.28
C LYS A 494 9.25 -25.31 -5.57
N LYS A 495 8.33 -26.07 -4.96
CA LYS A 495 7.28 -25.54 -4.07
C LYS A 495 7.89 -25.29 -2.70
N VAL A 496 7.73 -24.07 -2.17
CA VAL A 496 8.26 -23.68 -0.87
C VAL A 496 7.16 -23.11 0.02
N LYS A 497 7.14 -23.53 1.28
CA LYS A 497 6.09 -23.17 2.25
C LYS A 497 6.59 -22.34 3.43
N ASN A 498 7.91 -22.22 3.58
CA ASN A 498 8.54 -21.51 4.68
C ASN A 498 9.91 -20.96 4.26
N LYS A 499 10.50 -20.13 5.13
CA LYS A 499 11.76 -19.45 4.88
C LYS A 499 12.90 -20.42 4.57
N GLU A 500 13.04 -21.50 5.34
CA GLU A 500 14.12 -22.47 5.14
C GLU A 500 14.05 -23.12 3.75
N GLN A 501 12.86 -23.60 3.36
CA GLN A 501 12.62 -24.16 2.04
C GLN A 501 12.87 -23.13 0.94
N PHE A 502 12.45 -21.88 1.17
CA PHE A 502 12.70 -20.77 0.24
C PHE A 502 14.19 -20.52 0.02
N MET A 503 14.98 -20.39 1.09
CA MET A 503 16.43 -20.17 1.00
C MET A 503 17.12 -21.33 0.26
N LYS A 504 16.75 -22.59 0.59
CA LYS A 504 17.29 -23.79 -0.08
C LYS A 504 16.91 -23.82 -1.57
N ALA A 505 15.67 -23.48 -1.92
CA ALA A 505 15.21 -23.47 -3.30
C ALA A 505 15.85 -22.35 -4.12
N VAL A 506 15.96 -21.13 -3.57
CA VAL A 506 16.64 -20.02 -4.23
C VAL A 506 18.12 -20.34 -4.43
N LYS A 507 18.78 -20.92 -3.41
CA LYS A 507 20.16 -21.40 -3.53
C LYS A 507 20.31 -22.39 -4.69
N TRP A 508 19.48 -23.43 -4.71
CA TRP A 508 19.45 -24.41 -5.80
C TRP A 508 19.29 -23.73 -7.17
N ALA A 509 18.28 -22.86 -7.33
CA ALA A 509 18.00 -22.19 -8.60
C ALA A 509 19.15 -21.31 -9.08
N ARG A 510 19.80 -20.58 -8.15
CA ARG A 510 20.96 -19.71 -8.45
C ARG A 510 22.23 -20.48 -8.79
N THR A 511 22.38 -21.70 -8.29
CA THR A 511 23.54 -22.58 -8.56
C THR A 511 23.27 -23.62 -9.63
N TYR A 512 22.04 -23.72 -10.12
CA TYR A 512 21.68 -24.66 -11.18
C TYR A 512 22.53 -24.36 -12.43
N PRO A 513 23.03 -25.37 -13.15
CA PRO A 513 23.87 -25.15 -14.32
C PRO A 513 23.24 -24.15 -15.27
N ASN A 514 24.05 -23.22 -15.78
CA ASN A 514 23.62 -22.27 -16.81
C ASN A 514 22.51 -21.28 -16.36
N SER A 515 22.29 -21.16 -15.05
CA SER A 515 21.37 -20.18 -14.46
C SER A 515 22.07 -18.85 -14.17
N GLU A 516 21.45 -17.72 -14.55
CA GLU A 516 21.93 -16.38 -14.16
C GLU A 516 21.42 -15.95 -12.76
N GLY A 517 20.54 -16.75 -12.14
CA GLY A 517 19.88 -16.38 -10.89
C GLY A 517 18.66 -17.23 -10.55
N ALA A 518 17.66 -16.64 -9.90
CA ALA A 518 16.40 -17.33 -9.60
C ALA A 518 15.20 -16.47 -9.96
N MET A 519 14.15 -17.15 -10.42
CA MET A 519 12.81 -16.61 -10.56
C MET A 519 11.94 -17.14 -9.43
N VAL A 520 11.19 -16.27 -8.79
CA VAL A 520 10.21 -16.62 -7.75
C VAL A 520 8.84 -16.15 -8.22
N LYS A 521 7.85 -17.03 -8.21
CA LYS A 521 6.55 -16.81 -8.83
C LYS A 521 5.42 -17.14 -7.86
N ASP A 522 4.40 -16.30 -7.82
CA ASP A 522 3.12 -16.62 -7.16
C ASP A 522 2.41 -17.68 -8.02
N PRO A 523 2.08 -18.88 -7.50
CA PRO A 523 1.39 -19.91 -8.27
C PRO A 523 0.05 -19.46 -8.86
N TYR A 524 -0.57 -18.42 -8.29
CA TYR A 524 -1.90 -17.94 -8.69
C TYR A 524 -1.88 -16.69 -9.55
N HIS A 525 -0.71 -16.15 -9.92
CA HIS A 525 -0.68 -14.95 -10.76
C HIS A 525 -1.19 -15.24 -12.18
N LYS A 526 -2.00 -14.29 -12.67
CA LYS A 526 -2.59 -14.28 -14.01
C LYS A 526 -1.72 -13.50 -15.00
N ILE A 527 -1.97 -13.70 -16.29
CA ILE A 527 -1.26 -12.95 -17.34
C ILE A 527 -1.79 -11.51 -17.34
N THR A 528 -0.89 -10.52 -17.43
CA THR A 528 -1.26 -9.09 -17.37
C THR A 528 -0.88 -8.36 -18.67
N PHE A 529 -1.80 -7.53 -19.18
CA PHE A 529 -1.59 -6.75 -20.41
C PHE A 529 -0.72 -5.49 -20.21
N THR A 530 -0.51 -5.09 -18.96
CA THR A 530 0.45 -4.05 -18.57
C THR A 530 1.90 -4.52 -18.80
N GLY A 531 2.11 -5.83 -18.94
CA GLY A 531 3.42 -6.46 -19.14
C GLY A 531 4.31 -6.44 -17.90
N ARG A 532 3.81 -5.99 -16.75
CA ARG A 532 4.53 -5.99 -15.47
C ARG A 532 3.63 -6.46 -14.35
N THR A 533 4.13 -7.37 -13.52
CA THR A 533 3.36 -7.98 -12.43
C THR A 533 4.18 -8.07 -11.15
N LYS A 534 3.50 -7.96 -10.01
CA LYS A 534 4.08 -8.24 -8.69
C LYS A 534 4.18 -9.74 -8.41
N GLY A 535 3.48 -10.60 -9.16
CA GLY A 535 3.53 -12.06 -9.01
C GLY A 535 4.81 -12.72 -9.52
N LEU A 536 5.75 -11.93 -10.06
CA LEU A 536 7.06 -12.39 -10.50
C LEU A 536 8.13 -11.57 -9.79
N LEU A 537 9.05 -12.25 -9.10
CA LEU A 537 10.25 -11.69 -8.53
C LEU A 537 11.47 -12.35 -9.19
N LYS A 538 12.58 -11.62 -9.24
CA LYS A 538 13.84 -12.15 -9.75
C LYS A 538 15.02 -11.71 -8.89
N ILE A 539 16.02 -12.56 -8.79
CA ILE A 539 17.34 -12.25 -8.23
C ILE A 539 18.39 -12.76 -9.20
N LYS A 540 19.45 -11.99 -9.42
CA LYS A 540 20.57 -12.38 -10.29
C LYS A 540 21.85 -12.55 -9.49
N ASN A 541 22.79 -13.31 -10.04
CA ASN A 541 24.11 -13.54 -9.47
C ASN A 541 25.08 -12.40 -9.81
N TYR A 542 24.72 -11.18 -9.37
CA TYR A 542 25.60 -10.02 -9.47
C TYR A 542 26.89 -10.23 -8.67
N LYS A 543 27.98 -9.71 -9.20
CA LYS A 543 29.32 -9.68 -8.62
C LYS A 543 29.69 -8.22 -8.41
N GLU A 544 30.19 -7.89 -7.22
CA GLU A 544 30.61 -6.53 -6.88
C GLU A 544 32.08 -6.32 -7.25
N ILE A 545 32.38 -5.14 -7.79
CA ILE A 545 33.73 -4.72 -8.16
C ILE A 545 33.89 -3.27 -7.69
N ASP A 546 34.93 -3.03 -6.90
CA ASP A 546 35.42 -1.69 -6.58
C ASP A 546 36.43 -1.28 -7.66
N ALA A 547 36.06 -0.33 -8.51
CA ALA A 547 36.89 0.08 -9.65
C ALA A 547 37.23 1.57 -9.59
N ILE A 548 38.37 1.94 -10.20
CA ILE A 548 38.79 3.33 -10.29
C ILE A 548 38.10 4.02 -11.47
N VAL A 549 37.64 5.25 -11.26
CA VAL A 549 37.06 6.07 -12.31
C VAL A 549 38.18 6.63 -13.19
N LEU A 550 38.28 6.11 -14.41
CA LEU A 550 39.28 6.55 -15.41
C LEU A 550 38.76 7.71 -16.26
N ASN A 551 37.46 7.73 -16.53
CA ASN A 551 36.82 8.82 -17.27
C ASN A 551 35.41 9.06 -16.75
N LYS A 552 34.98 10.32 -16.78
CA LYS A 552 33.67 10.78 -16.36
C LYS A 552 33.07 11.68 -17.43
N ARG A 553 31.86 11.33 -17.88
CA ARG A 553 31.08 12.12 -18.84
C ARG A 553 29.73 12.50 -18.24
N LYS A 554 29.38 13.79 -18.30
CA LYS A 554 28.03 14.25 -17.97
C LYS A 554 27.08 13.92 -19.12
N VAL A 555 25.92 13.34 -18.81
CA VAL A 555 24.92 12.96 -19.84
C VAL A 555 24.27 14.23 -20.40
N LYS A 556 24.24 14.36 -21.73
CA LYS A 556 23.66 15.52 -22.43
C LYS A 556 22.19 15.69 -22.03
N GLY A 557 21.80 16.88 -21.58
CA GLY A 557 20.43 17.18 -21.15
C GLY A 557 20.10 16.85 -19.70
N SER A 558 20.98 16.16 -18.96
CA SER A 558 20.78 15.93 -17.51
C SER A 558 21.67 16.83 -16.66
N LYS A 559 21.09 17.41 -15.59
CA LYS A 559 21.85 18.22 -14.62
C LYS A 559 22.68 17.38 -13.66
N ARG A 560 22.29 16.12 -13.39
CA ARG A 560 22.83 15.30 -12.28
C ARG A 560 23.28 13.88 -12.68
N THR A 561 23.18 13.50 -13.95
CA THR A 561 23.48 12.13 -14.39
C THR A 561 24.84 12.04 -15.09
N TYR A 562 25.63 11.04 -14.69
CA TYR A 562 27.00 10.79 -15.14
C TYR A 562 27.12 9.37 -15.74
N SER A 563 28.03 9.23 -16.70
CA SER A 563 28.51 7.97 -17.25
C SER A 563 30.00 7.87 -16.96
N TYR A 564 30.46 6.70 -16.53
CA TYR A 564 31.85 6.46 -16.13
C TYR A 564 32.48 5.39 -17.00
N THR A 565 33.74 5.57 -17.38
CA THR A 565 34.63 4.48 -17.79
C THR A 565 35.48 4.11 -16.58
N VAL A 566 35.56 2.83 -16.25
CA VAL A 566 36.26 2.34 -15.05
C VAL A 566 37.33 1.32 -15.38
N GLY A 567 38.29 1.18 -14.46
CA GLY A 567 39.37 0.21 -14.55
C GLY A 567 39.72 -0.44 -13.22
N VAL A 568 40.54 -1.49 -13.29
CA VAL A 568 41.11 -2.21 -12.14
C VAL A 568 42.62 -2.12 -12.15
N SER A 569 43.25 -2.40 -11.01
CA SER A 569 44.70 -2.44 -10.89
C SER A 569 45.30 -3.60 -11.70
N ILE A 570 46.34 -3.33 -12.48
CA ILE A 570 47.09 -4.34 -13.25
C ILE A 570 48.59 -4.28 -12.94
N PRO A 571 49.23 -5.41 -12.60
CA PRO A 571 50.68 -5.47 -12.44
C PRO A 571 51.42 -5.13 -13.74
N LYS A 572 52.52 -4.37 -13.65
CA LYS A 572 53.35 -4.01 -14.81
C LYS A 572 53.79 -5.22 -15.65
N SER A 573 54.05 -6.37 -15.01
CA SER A 573 54.42 -7.61 -15.68
C SER A 573 53.35 -8.18 -16.62
N LYS A 574 52.06 -7.88 -16.37
CA LYS A 574 50.94 -8.41 -17.15
C LYS A 574 50.45 -7.46 -18.25
N ILE A 575 50.90 -6.21 -18.28
CA ILE A 575 50.41 -5.18 -19.24
C ILE A 575 50.49 -5.67 -20.69
N ASN A 576 51.60 -6.30 -21.06
CA ASN A 576 51.83 -6.77 -22.42
C ASN A 576 50.91 -7.92 -22.85
N GLU A 577 50.21 -8.57 -21.92
CA GLU A 577 49.21 -9.59 -22.26
C GLU A 577 47.88 -8.98 -22.74
N TYR A 578 47.63 -7.71 -22.43
CA TYR A 578 46.36 -7.03 -22.71
C TYR A 578 46.51 -6.03 -23.86
N HIS A 579 45.39 -5.70 -24.49
CA HIS A 579 45.38 -4.76 -25.60
C HIS A 579 45.76 -3.35 -25.12
N PRO A 580 46.73 -2.65 -25.76
CA PRO A 580 47.21 -1.33 -25.30
C PRO A 580 46.11 -0.28 -25.10
N ASP A 581 45.12 -0.22 -26.00
CA ASP A 581 43.98 0.71 -25.89
C ASP A 581 43.14 0.57 -24.61
N TYR A 582 43.27 -0.57 -23.90
CA TYR A 582 42.58 -0.83 -22.64
C TYR A 582 43.49 -0.61 -21.44
N ILE A 583 44.69 -0.05 -21.62
CA ILE A 583 45.59 0.33 -20.53
C ILE A 583 45.60 1.85 -20.44
N VAL A 584 45.21 2.37 -19.28
CA VAL A 584 45.20 3.81 -19.00
C VAL A 584 46.10 4.07 -17.80
N GLU A 585 47.03 5.00 -17.95
CA GLU A 585 47.85 5.47 -16.85
C GLU A 585 47.16 6.64 -16.16
N LEU A 586 47.02 6.55 -14.84
CA LEU A 586 46.48 7.61 -14.01
C LEU A 586 47.37 7.76 -12.78
N ASN A 587 47.85 8.98 -12.53
CA ASN A 587 48.77 9.29 -11.42
C ASN A 587 50.01 8.37 -11.38
N GLY A 588 50.59 8.02 -12.53
CA GLY A 588 51.79 7.18 -12.63
C GLY A 588 51.55 5.68 -12.39
N LYS A 589 50.30 5.25 -12.23
CA LYS A 589 49.90 3.85 -12.07
C LYS A 589 49.11 3.37 -13.29
N PRO A 590 49.41 2.18 -13.85
CA PRO A 590 48.66 1.61 -14.95
C PRO A 590 47.39 0.90 -14.44
N TYR A 591 46.29 1.13 -15.15
CA TYR A 591 45.00 0.51 -14.89
C TYR A 591 44.46 -0.17 -16.15
N LEU A 592 43.84 -1.33 -15.97
CA LEU A 592 43.16 -2.05 -17.04
C LEU A 592 41.70 -1.61 -17.11
N VAL A 593 41.30 -1.03 -18.24
CA VAL A 593 39.94 -0.62 -18.55
C VAL A 593 39.05 -1.86 -18.62
N VAL A 594 37.98 -1.86 -17.81
CA VAL A 594 36.97 -2.91 -17.83
C VAL A 594 35.80 -2.55 -18.73
N GLY A 595 35.42 -1.27 -18.77
CA GLY A 595 34.32 -0.79 -19.61
C GLY A 595 33.59 0.42 -19.05
N LYS A 596 32.41 0.69 -19.61
CA LYS A 596 31.53 1.79 -19.22
C LYS A 596 30.42 1.32 -18.29
N LEU A 597 30.20 2.06 -17.21
CA LEU A 597 29.08 1.85 -16.30
C LEU A 597 27.79 2.44 -16.85
N TYR A 598 26.65 1.93 -16.37
CA TYR A 598 25.36 2.56 -16.60
C TYR A 598 25.28 3.94 -15.96
N ASN A 599 24.42 4.78 -16.54
CA ASN A 599 24.22 6.15 -16.12
C ASN A 599 23.72 6.20 -14.67
N THR A 600 24.29 7.07 -13.86
CA THR A 600 23.97 7.20 -12.43
C THR A 600 23.98 8.65 -11.97
N ASN A 601 23.26 8.93 -10.88
CA ASN A 601 23.34 10.23 -10.19
C ASN A 601 24.45 10.26 -9.13
N VAL A 602 25.11 9.13 -8.87
CA VAL A 602 26.28 9.06 -7.98
C VAL A 602 27.43 9.83 -8.61
N ASN A 603 27.95 10.80 -7.87
CA ASN A 603 28.97 11.74 -8.35
C ASN A 603 30.35 11.34 -7.79
N VAL A 604 31.21 10.75 -8.62
CA VAL A 604 32.57 10.34 -8.26
C VAL A 604 33.57 11.10 -9.13
N PRO A 605 34.65 11.68 -8.59
CA PRO A 605 35.70 12.32 -9.39
C PRO A 605 36.55 11.27 -10.14
N ILE A 606 37.28 11.71 -11.17
CA ILE A 606 38.30 10.88 -11.82
C ILE A 606 39.38 10.54 -10.78
N GLY A 607 39.83 9.28 -10.76
CA GLY A 607 40.72 8.75 -9.74
C GLY A 607 40.04 8.26 -8.46
N GLY A 608 38.75 8.58 -8.24
CA GLY A 608 37.98 8.04 -7.13
C GLY A 608 37.56 6.58 -7.36
N ILE A 609 37.28 5.85 -6.28
CA ILE A 609 36.78 4.48 -6.34
C ILE A 609 35.25 4.45 -6.34
N ILE A 610 34.70 3.64 -7.25
CA ILE A 610 33.27 3.42 -7.41
C ILE A 610 32.96 1.93 -7.32
N GLU A 611 32.01 1.57 -6.46
CA GLU A 611 31.49 0.22 -6.32
C GLU A 611 30.38 0.02 -7.35
N TYR A 612 30.51 -1.02 -8.16
CA TYR A 612 29.47 -1.40 -9.11
C TYR A 612 29.27 -2.91 -9.15
N ARG A 613 28.08 -3.31 -9.56
CA ARG A 613 27.67 -4.70 -9.75
C ARG A 613 27.68 -5.06 -11.22
N THR A 614 28.15 -6.25 -11.55
CA THR A 614 28.09 -6.83 -12.89
C THR A 614 27.64 -8.28 -12.80
N ILE A 615 26.85 -8.76 -13.76
CA ILE A 615 26.43 -10.18 -13.77
C ILE A 615 27.61 -11.07 -14.17
N ARG A 616 28.44 -10.56 -15.07
CA ARG A 616 29.55 -11.30 -15.68
C ARG A 616 30.71 -10.38 -16.02
N VAL A 617 31.91 -10.92 -15.88
CA VAL A 617 33.14 -10.40 -16.49
C VAL A 617 33.56 -11.39 -17.57
N ARG A 618 33.97 -10.90 -18.74
CA ARG A 618 34.48 -11.72 -19.84
C ARG A 618 35.88 -11.26 -20.19
N ILE A 619 36.81 -12.21 -20.23
CA ILE A 619 38.16 -12.03 -20.77
C ILE A 619 38.23 -12.89 -22.03
N TYR A 620 38.58 -12.27 -23.16
CA TYR A 620 38.73 -12.97 -24.43
C TYR A 620 39.94 -12.41 -25.18
N GLU A 621 40.44 -13.18 -26.13
CA GLU A 621 41.61 -12.82 -26.93
C GLU A 621 41.17 -12.22 -28.27
N LYS A 622 41.83 -11.13 -28.66
CA LYS A 622 41.68 -10.48 -29.95
C LYS A 622 43.06 -10.01 -30.40
N ASP A 623 43.46 -10.39 -31.61
CA ASP A 623 44.77 -10.03 -32.20
C ASP A 623 45.96 -10.41 -31.31
N GLY A 624 45.90 -11.58 -30.64
CA GLY A 624 46.96 -12.07 -29.74
C GLY A 624 47.01 -11.36 -28.37
N LYS A 625 46.04 -10.50 -28.07
CA LYS A 625 45.96 -9.72 -26.82
C LYS A 625 44.64 -9.94 -26.11
N LYS A 626 44.67 -9.93 -24.78
CA LYS A 626 43.48 -10.07 -23.94
C LYS A 626 42.71 -8.74 -23.87
N ILE A 627 41.38 -8.84 -23.94
CA ILE A 627 40.44 -7.75 -23.73
C ILE A 627 39.48 -8.16 -22.61
N VAL A 628 39.13 -7.20 -21.75
CA VAL A 628 38.18 -7.39 -20.66
C VAL A 628 36.91 -6.59 -20.93
N THR A 629 35.77 -7.21 -20.66
CA THR A 629 34.45 -6.58 -20.74
C THR A 629 33.57 -7.04 -19.58
N HIS A 630 32.54 -6.26 -19.26
CA HIS A 630 31.56 -6.58 -18.23
C HIS A 630 30.12 -6.43 -18.75
N MET A 631 29.16 -7.10 -18.09
CA MET A 631 27.75 -7.12 -18.51
C MET A 631 26.81 -6.66 -17.41
N HIS A 632 25.88 -5.76 -17.74
CA HIS A 632 24.98 -5.09 -16.80
C HIS A 632 25.70 -4.36 -15.64
N PRO A 633 26.64 -3.43 -15.93
CA PRO A 633 27.42 -2.72 -14.92
C PRO A 633 26.58 -1.64 -14.21
N LEU A 634 25.95 -2.00 -13.09
CA LEU A 634 25.09 -1.15 -12.27
C LEU A 634 25.88 -0.50 -11.14
N VAL A 635 25.87 0.84 -11.08
CA VAL A 635 26.54 1.59 -10.01
C VAL A 635 25.82 1.37 -8.69
N VAL A 636 26.55 1.03 -7.63
CA VAL A 636 26.02 0.89 -6.26
C VAL A 636 26.26 2.19 -5.50
N ARG A 637 27.52 2.55 -5.27
CA ARG A 637 27.91 3.71 -4.45
C ARG A 637 29.32 4.20 -4.76
N ALA A 638 29.63 5.40 -4.28
CA ALA A 638 31.02 5.85 -4.17
C ALA A 638 31.69 5.14 -2.98
N ARG A 639 32.99 4.87 -3.10
CA ARG A 639 33.81 4.29 -2.02
C ARG A 639 34.94 5.24 -1.64
N PRO A 640 34.61 6.38 -0.99
CA PRO A 640 35.64 7.31 -0.53
C PRO A 640 36.51 6.71 0.58
N ASP A 641 36.08 5.61 1.18
CA ASP A 641 36.82 4.81 2.16
C ASP A 641 37.95 3.96 1.54
N LYS A 642 38.01 3.86 0.20
CA LYS A 642 39.01 3.07 -0.51
C LYS A 642 39.87 3.96 -1.41
N ASP A 643 41.18 3.74 -1.32
CA ASP A 643 42.18 4.42 -2.17
C ASP A 643 42.62 3.58 -3.38
N GLU A 644 42.44 2.26 -3.32
CA GLU A 644 42.83 1.35 -4.39
C GLU A 644 41.63 0.54 -4.90
N PRO A 645 41.51 0.34 -6.23
CA PRO A 645 40.50 -0.54 -6.79
C PRO A 645 40.92 -2.00 -6.63
N ASP A 646 39.97 -2.90 -6.89
CA ASP A 646 40.23 -4.32 -7.02
C ASP A 646 41.26 -4.61 -8.14
N ASP A 647 41.81 -5.81 -8.11
CA ASP A 647 42.89 -6.23 -9.01
C ASP A 647 42.39 -7.11 -10.18
N ILE A 648 43.27 -7.29 -11.18
CA ILE A 648 43.02 -8.19 -12.30
C ILE A 648 42.83 -9.66 -11.89
N LYS A 649 43.36 -10.10 -10.74
CA LYS A 649 43.17 -11.49 -10.27
C LYS A 649 41.71 -11.74 -9.90
N LEU A 650 41.06 -10.76 -9.29
CA LEU A 650 39.63 -10.81 -9.01
C LEU A 650 38.84 -10.94 -10.32
N LEU A 651 39.16 -10.13 -11.33
CA LEU A 651 38.49 -10.22 -12.64
C LEU A 651 38.73 -11.56 -13.34
N GLU A 652 39.96 -12.10 -13.29
CA GLU A 652 40.28 -13.44 -13.81
C GLU A 652 39.46 -14.52 -13.09
N LYS A 653 39.28 -14.41 -11.77
CA LYS A 653 38.42 -15.30 -10.98
C LYS A 653 36.95 -15.15 -11.37
N MET A 654 36.45 -13.92 -11.50
CA MET A 654 35.07 -13.64 -11.93
C MET A 654 34.79 -14.18 -13.33
N ALA A 655 35.73 -14.02 -14.26
CA ALA A 655 35.60 -14.50 -15.63
C ALA A 655 35.52 -16.03 -15.72
N LYS A 656 36.27 -16.75 -14.87
CA LYS A 656 36.18 -18.21 -14.74
C LYS A 656 34.85 -18.66 -14.14
N VAL A 657 34.30 -17.91 -13.19
CA VAL A 657 33.00 -18.21 -12.54
C VAL A 657 31.81 -17.92 -13.48
N GLY A 658 31.93 -16.96 -14.40
CA GLY A 658 30.88 -16.66 -15.38
C GLY A 658 29.67 -15.98 -14.73
N THR A 659 28.47 -16.53 -14.95
CA THR A 659 27.20 -16.06 -14.36
C THR A 659 26.85 -16.76 -13.04
N SER A 660 27.62 -17.77 -12.63
CA SER A 660 27.42 -18.49 -11.38
C SER A 660 27.86 -17.66 -10.15
N LEU A 661 27.55 -18.16 -8.95
CA LEU A 661 28.01 -17.60 -7.67
C LEU A 661 29.45 -18.00 -7.36
N PHE A 662 30.14 -17.21 -6.53
CA PHE A 662 31.42 -17.67 -5.98
C PHE A 662 31.19 -18.81 -4.97
N LYS A 663 32.12 -19.79 -4.95
CA LYS A 663 32.15 -20.83 -3.91
C LYS A 663 32.32 -20.16 -2.54
N GLY A 664 31.34 -20.33 -1.65
CA GLY A 664 31.35 -19.80 -0.27
C GLY A 664 30.36 -18.66 0.02
N GLU A 665 29.79 -17.99 -0.99
CA GLU A 665 28.84 -16.87 -0.81
C GLU A 665 27.43 -17.27 -0.31
N LEU A 666 27.23 -18.54 0.04
CA LEU A 666 25.92 -19.12 0.34
C LEU A 666 25.87 -19.72 1.75
N GLU A 667 26.55 -19.09 2.70
CA GLU A 667 26.31 -19.28 4.13
C GLU A 667 25.18 -18.32 4.53
N TYR A 668 23.98 -18.86 4.64
CA TYR A 668 22.87 -18.14 5.24
C TYR A 668 22.64 -18.72 6.64
N ALA A 669 22.83 -17.89 7.65
CA ALA A 669 22.39 -18.20 9.00
C ALA A 669 20.87 -17.97 9.06
N ILE A 670 20.10 -19.03 9.27
CA ILE A 670 18.71 -18.87 9.66
C ILE A 670 18.73 -18.71 11.17
N ASP A 671 18.83 -17.46 11.63
CA ASP A 671 18.62 -17.16 13.04
C ASP A 671 17.15 -17.45 13.35
N LEU A 672 16.90 -18.51 14.11
CA LEU A 672 15.59 -18.75 14.68
C LEU A 672 15.26 -17.59 15.62
N PRO A 673 14.05 -17.02 15.56
CA PRO A 673 13.65 -16.02 16.53
C PRO A 673 13.77 -16.63 17.94
N ARG A 674 14.19 -15.81 18.92
CA ARG A 674 14.23 -16.25 20.31
C ARG A 674 12.85 -16.78 20.70
N CYS A 675 12.80 -18.00 21.27
CA CYS A 675 11.54 -18.61 21.68
C CYS A 675 10.82 -17.66 22.66
N PRO A 676 9.62 -17.15 22.32
CA PRO A 676 8.92 -16.19 23.17
C PRO A 676 8.43 -16.86 24.47
N TYR A 677 8.37 -18.18 24.49
CA TYR A 677 7.88 -18.98 25.62
C TYR A 677 8.98 -19.44 26.56
N VAL A 678 10.24 -19.04 26.37
CA VAL A 678 11.38 -19.55 27.16
C VAL A 678 11.23 -19.32 28.67
N LEU A 679 10.49 -18.28 29.07
CA LEU A 679 10.16 -17.95 30.46
C LEU A 679 8.76 -18.43 30.87
N HIS A 680 8.04 -19.15 30.01
CA HIS A 680 6.69 -19.60 30.29
C HIS A 680 6.72 -20.99 30.95
N PRO A 681 6.40 -21.12 32.25
CA PRO A 681 6.57 -22.35 33.02
C PRO A 681 5.79 -23.55 32.49
N TYR A 682 4.69 -23.30 31.77
CA TYR A 682 3.79 -24.34 31.26
C TYR A 682 3.96 -24.66 29.76
N ILE A 683 4.75 -23.86 29.03
CA ILE A 683 4.96 -24.05 27.58
C ILE A 683 6.40 -24.45 27.29
N CYS A 684 7.38 -23.91 28.02
CA CYS A 684 8.78 -24.28 27.84
C CYS A 684 9.12 -25.50 28.69
N PRO A 685 9.39 -26.67 28.09
CA PRO A 685 9.75 -27.88 28.83
C PRO A 685 11.13 -27.79 29.49
N PHE A 686 11.88 -26.71 29.23
CA PHE A 686 13.19 -26.41 29.81
C PHE A 686 13.14 -25.32 30.89
N TYR A 687 11.97 -24.75 31.16
CA TYR A 687 11.81 -23.77 32.23
C TYR A 687 12.25 -24.37 33.57
N GLY A 688 13.21 -23.73 34.23
CA GLY A 688 13.77 -24.19 35.51
C GLY A 688 14.68 -25.43 35.44
N LYS A 689 14.92 -26.03 34.26
CA LYS A 689 15.70 -27.28 34.12
C LYS A 689 17.19 -27.09 33.89
N PHE A 690 17.61 -25.90 33.46
CA PHE A 690 19.02 -25.54 33.34
C PHE A 690 19.40 -24.61 34.48
N ARG A 691 20.34 -25.05 35.34
CA ARG A 691 21.02 -24.15 36.26
C ARG A 691 21.83 -23.16 35.41
N ILE A 692 21.40 -21.90 35.38
CA ILE A 692 22.23 -20.84 34.82
C ILE A 692 23.44 -20.75 35.75
N ALA A 693 24.60 -21.19 35.25
CA ALA A 693 25.84 -21.23 36.01
C ALA A 693 26.20 -19.82 36.52
N HIS A 694 26.36 -19.72 37.84
CA HIS A 694 27.05 -18.67 38.59
C HIS A 694 27.14 -17.28 37.94
N LEU A 695 26.10 -16.48 38.12
CA LEU A 695 26.23 -15.03 38.10
C LEU A 695 26.31 -14.55 39.55
N GLU A 696 27.52 -14.51 40.13
CA GLU A 696 27.76 -13.98 41.48
C GLU A 696 27.42 -12.49 41.61
N MET A 697 27.31 -11.79 40.46
CA MET A 697 26.81 -10.42 40.39
C MET A 697 25.97 -10.24 39.12
N ILE A 698 24.73 -9.79 39.28
CA ILE A 698 23.90 -9.37 38.15
C ILE A 698 23.83 -7.83 38.16
N LYS A 699 24.34 -7.21 37.09
CA LYS A 699 24.17 -5.78 36.84
C LYS A 699 22.91 -5.58 36.01
N ILE A 700 21.82 -5.15 36.64
CA ILE A 700 20.55 -4.88 35.95
C ILE A 700 20.53 -3.42 35.54
N MET A 701 20.42 -3.16 34.24
CA MET A 701 20.20 -1.82 33.71
C MET A 701 18.80 -1.37 34.10
N LYS A 702 18.72 -0.32 34.90
CA LYS A 702 17.48 0.31 35.33
C LYS A 702 17.44 1.75 34.85
N LEU A 703 16.22 2.24 34.72
CA LEU A 703 15.97 3.64 34.55
C LEU A 703 16.37 4.37 35.85
N MET A 704 17.30 5.32 35.75
CA MET A 704 17.86 6.02 36.90
C MET A 704 17.10 7.30 37.25
N PHE A 705 16.31 7.81 36.30
CA PHE A 705 15.56 9.06 36.44
C PHE A 705 14.09 8.83 36.06
N PRO A 706 13.13 9.38 36.83
CA PRO A 706 11.72 9.12 36.64
C PRO A 706 11.22 9.64 35.29
N ILE A 707 10.46 8.80 34.60
CA ILE A 707 9.80 9.12 33.33
C ILE A 707 8.39 8.53 33.33
N LYS A 708 7.48 9.19 32.62
CA LYS A 708 6.02 8.97 32.71
C LYS A 708 5.58 7.60 32.18
N CYS A 709 6.39 6.96 31.34
CA CYS A 709 6.07 5.65 30.76
C CYS A 709 6.45 4.51 31.74
N PRO A 710 5.48 3.77 32.31
CA PRO A 710 5.77 2.70 33.26
C PRO A 710 6.48 1.50 32.60
N LEU A 711 6.28 1.29 31.29
CA LEU A 711 6.96 0.25 30.53
C LEU A 711 8.46 0.49 30.42
N ALA A 712 8.90 1.75 30.47
CA ALA A 712 10.31 2.10 30.39
C ALA A 712 11.10 1.76 31.67
N TYR A 713 10.40 1.35 32.74
CA TYR A 713 10.95 0.77 33.96
C TYR A 713 11.32 -0.71 33.79
N TYR A 714 10.62 -1.40 32.88
CA TYR A 714 10.77 -2.82 32.59
C TYR A 714 11.51 -3.09 31.28
N PHE A 715 11.47 -2.15 30.32
CA PHE A 715 12.09 -2.25 29.00
C PHE A 715 12.89 -0.98 28.66
N LYS A 716 14.02 -1.11 27.95
CA LYS A 716 14.78 0.08 27.49
C LYS A 716 14.01 0.75 26.33
N CYS A 717 13.48 1.94 26.57
CA CYS A 717 12.69 2.66 25.58
C CYS A 717 13.60 3.28 24.49
N PRO A 718 13.37 3.00 23.19
CA PRO A 718 14.20 3.54 22.10
C PRO A 718 14.04 5.05 21.91
N LEU A 719 12.97 5.64 22.46
CA LEU A 719 12.69 7.07 22.40
C LEU A 719 13.36 7.86 23.53
N ILE A 720 14.05 7.19 24.47
CA ILE A 720 14.64 7.81 25.65
C ILE A 720 16.17 7.70 25.58
N LYS A 721 16.85 8.84 25.77
CA LYS A 721 18.31 8.91 25.64
C LYS A 721 19.01 8.02 26.67
N SER A 722 20.07 7.35 26.23
CA SER A 722 20.76 6.30 27.00
C SER A 722 21.21 6.70 28.41
N TYR A 723 21.51 7.98 28.64
CA TYR A 723 21.97 8.48 29.94
C TYR A 723 20.86 8.50 31.01
N TYR A 724 19.59 8.30 30.64
CA TYR A 724 18.50 8.09 31.59
C TYR A 724 18.53 6.70 32.25
N TYR A 725 19.38 5.80 31.77
CA TYR A 725 19.54 4.43 32.27
C TYR A 725 20.94 4.22 32.86
N GLY A 726 21.03 3.36 33.88
CA GLY A 726 22.27 3.03 34.59
C GLY A 726 22.18 1.64 35.20
N TYR A 727 23.31 1.09 35.63
CA TYR A 727 23.37 -0.29 36.11
C TYR A 727 23.33 -0.33 37.63
N LYS A 728 22.46 -1.17 38.19
CA LYS A 728 22.42 -1.48 39.63
C LYS A 728 22.84 -2.93 39.84
N GLU A 729 23.81 -3.13 40.70
CA GLU A 729 24.40 -4.43 41.01
C GLU A 729 23.59 -5.12 42.11
N TYR A 730 23.35 -6.42 41.95
CA TYR A 730 22.66 -7.25 42.94
C TYR A 730 23.51 -8.47 43.22
N ASN A 731 23.76 -8.70 44.51
CA ASN A 731 24.37 -9.91 45.05
C ASN A 731 23.25 -10.76 45.65
N PHE A 732 23.19 -12.04 45.30
CA PHE A 732 22.19 -12.96 45.83
C PHE A 732 22.87 -13.99 46.73
N GLU A 733 22.44 -14.07 47.99
CA GLU A 733 22.67 -15.24 48.83
C GLU A 733 21.50 -16.21 48.63
N ILE A 734 21.80 -17.44 48.22
CA ILE A 734 20.80 -18.46 47.92
C ILE A 734 20.55 -19.28 49.19
N GLN A 735 19.31 -19.32 49.68
CA GLN A 735 18.85 -20.39 50.56
C GLN A 735 18.30 -21.56 49.71
N GLU A 736 18.81 -22.75 49.98
CA GLU A 736 18.43 -23.99 49.29
C GLU A 736 16.97 -24.38 49.60
N ALA A 737 16.18 -24.66 48.55
CA ALA A 737 14.89 -25.34 48.69
C ALA A 737 14.98 -26.72 48.05
N SER A 738 14.57 -27.73 48.82
CA SER A 738 14.71 -29.17 48.56
C SER A 738 13.81 -29.70 47.44
N SER A 739 14.31 -30.74 46.79
CA SER A 739 13.90 -31.33 45.52
C SER A 739 12.77 -32.37 45.59
N GLU A 740 11.64 -32.05 46.22
CA GLU A 740 10.50 -32.98 46.25
C GLU A 740 9.23 -32.25 45.82
N THR A 741 8.67 -32.64 44.65
CA THR A 741 7.23 -32.78 44.31
C THR A 741 7.00 -32.64 42.78
N ILE A 742 7.60 -33.48 41.93
CA ILE A 742 7.11 -33.66 40.53
C ILE A 742 7.28 -35.12 40.08
N SER A 743 6.78 -36.09 40.85
CA SER A 743 6.83 -37.51 40.45
C SER A 743 5.53 -38.31 40.66
N SER A 744 4.38 -37.66 40.92
CA SER A 744 3.17 -38.40 41.33
C SER A 744 1.85 -37.95 40.70
N MET A 745 1.84 -37.31 39.52
CA MET A 745 0.58 -37.06 38.81
C MET A 745 0.25 -38.17 37.80
N PRO A 746 -0.85 -38.93 37.98
CA PRO A 746 -1.22 -40.02 37.08
C PRO A 746 -1.85 -39.51 35.77
N LEU A 747 -1.65 -40.29 34.70
CA LEU A 747 -2.07 -40.01 33.33
C LEU A 747 -3.59 -39.76 33.16
N SER A 748 -4.42 -40.20 34.11
CA SER A 748 -5.86 -39.97 34.14
C SER A 748 -6.26 -38.50 34.38
N ARG A 749 -5.34 -37.65 34.87
CA ARG A 749 -5.54 -36.18 34.94
C ARG A 749 -5.16 -35.44 33.66
N LEU A 750 -4.52 -36.11 32.68
CA LEU A 750 -4.15 -35.48 31.41
C LEU A 750 -5.25 -35.57 30.35
N ILE A 751 -6.19 -36.51 30.46
CA ILE A 751 -7.20 -36.76 29.40
C ILE A 751 -8.35 -35.74 29.37
N PRO A 752 -8.83 -35.13 30.48
CA PRO A 752 -9.82 -34.05 30.41
C PRO A 752 -9.32 -32.79 29.68
N TYR A 753 -7.99 -32.56 29.64
CA TYR A 753 -7.40 -31.39 28.98
C TYR A 753 -7.31 -31.47 27.45
N TYR A 754 -7.65 -32.62 26.86
CA TYR A 754 -7.53 -32.84 25.41
C TYR A 754 -8.86 -33.00 24.66
N LEU A 755 -10.02 -32.92 25.34
CA LEU A 755 -11.34 -33.10 24.68
C LEU A 755 -12.46 -32.13 25.13
N GLU A 756 -12.16 -31.05 25.85
CA GLU A 756 -13.13 -29.96 26.05
C GLU A 756 -12.95 -28.89 24.96
N PRO A 757 -14.04 -28.33 24.39
CA PRO A 757 -13.93 -27.16 23.52
C PRO A 757 -13.22 -26.05 24.30
N PRO A 758 -12.40 -25.21 23.65
CA PRO A 758 -11.69 -24.16 24.36
C PRO A 758 -12.72 -23.35 25.15
N GLU A 759 -12.50 -23.19 26.46
CA GLU A 759 -13.18 -22.19 27.27
C GLU A 759 -13.01 -20.86 26.54
N LYS A 760 -14.01 -20.51 25.73
CA LYS A 760 -14.21 -19.15 25.26
C LYS A 760 -14.40 -18.32 26.52
N ASP A 761 -13.56 -17.30 26.66
CA ASP A 761 -13.72 -16.13 27.51
C ASP A 761 -15.16 -15.96 28.05
N ILE A 762 -15.48 -16.58 29.18
CA ILE A 762 -16.63 -16.17 29.99
C ILE A 762 -16.13 -15.00 30.84
N GLU A 763 -16.12 -13.80 30.25
CA GLU A 763 -15.82 -12.59 30.99
C GLU A 763 -17.02 -12.24 31.89
N PRO A 764 -16.83 -12.02 33.21
CA PRO A 764 -17.93 -11.78 34.12
C PRO A 764 -18.69 -10.49 33.77
N ALA A 765 -20.01 -10.59 33.63
CA ALA A 765 -20.89 -9.44 33.55
C ALA A 765 -21.19 -8.91 34.97
N VAL A 766 -20.99 -7.62 35.19
CA VAL A 766 -21.25 -6.94 36.45
C VAL A 766 -22.40 -5.95 36.28
N LEU A 767 -23.43 -6.09 37.13
CA LEU A 767 -24.51 -5.11 37.27
C LEU A 767 -24.20 -4.21 38.49
N GLN A 768 -24.16 -2.90 38.28
CA GLN A 768 -23.81 -1.92 39.31
C GLN A 768 -24.81 -0.75 39.30
N ALA A 769 -25.42 -0.41 40.42
CA ALA A 769 -26.27 0.78 40.54
C ALA A 769 -25.56 1.86 41.36
N HIS A 770 -25.63 3.12 40.91
CA HIS A 770 -25.09 4.24 41.67
C HIS A 770 -25.96 5.51 41.53
N MET A 771 -25.93 6.35 42.56
CA MET A 771 -26.62 7.65 42.57
C MET A 771 -25.65 8.76 42.22
N ARG A 772 -26.02 9.67 41.30
CA ARG A 772 -25.17 10.82 40.93
C ARG A 772 -25.93 12.14 41.06
N GLY A 773 -25.37 13.06 41.87
CA GLY A 773 -25.85 14.43 42.09
C GLY A 773 -25.39 15.01 43.44
N GLN A 774 -25.10 16.32 43.52
CA GLN A 774 -24.92 17.02 44.82
C GLN A 774 -26.26 17.16 45.55
N GLU A 775 -26.23 17.40 46.88
CA GLU A 775 -27.43 17.55 47.72
C GLU A 775 -28.49 18.48 47.12
N VAL A 776 -29.76 18.11 47.33
CA VAL A 776 -30.90 18.92 46.89
C VAL A 776 -30.86 20.24 47.66
N GLY A 777 -30.55 21.33 46.97
CA GLY A 777 -30.44 22.65 47.58
C GLY A 777 -30.46 23.76 46.55
N LYS A 778 -31.07 24.91 46.92
CA LYS A 778 -31.09 26.12 46.11
C LYS A 778 -29.69 26.76 46.12
N LYS A 779 -28.99 26.76 44.98
CA LYS A 779 -27.70 27.43 44.85
C LYS A 779 -27.90 28.87 44.38
N LYS A 780 -27.39 29.85 45.12
CA LYS A 780 -27.34 31.25 44.67
C LYS A 780 -26.23 31.42 43.65
N VAL A 781 -26.58 31.88 42.45
CA VAL A 781 -25.62 32.17 41.39
C VAL A 781 -25.80 33.63 40.97
N LYS A 782 -24.70 34.39 40.84
CA LYS A 782 -24.73 35.76 40.32
C LYS A 782 -24.74 35.73 38.80
N ILE A 783 -25.79 36.31 38.22
CA ILE A 783 -25.91 36.49 36.77
C ILE A 783 -26.19 37.98 36.51
N GLY A 784 -25.32 38.63 35.74
CA GLY A 784 -25.45 40.06 35.43
C GLY A 784 -25.44 40.97 36.67
N GLY A 785 -24.67 40.61 37.70
CA GLY A 785 -24.55 41.40 38.93
C GLY A 785 -25.68 41.22 39.96
N LYS A 786 -26.74 40.44 39.69
CA LYS A 786 -27.79 40.11 40.67
C LYS A 786 -27.80 38.62 41.02
N GLU A 787 -28.03 38.30 42.30
CA GLU A 787 -28.12 36.92 42.81
C GLU A 787 -29.49 36.31 42.54
N ARG A 788 -29.52 35.08 42.00
CA ARG A 788 -30.74 34.27 41.86
C ARG A 788 -30.52 32.84 42.36
N ASN A 789 -31.58 32.23 42.88
CA ASN A 789 -31.58 30.83 43.34
C ASN A 789 -31.91 29.89 42.17
N VAL A 790 -31.11 28.83 41.99
CA VAL A 790 -31.36 27.74 41.01
C VAL A 790 -31.51 26.42 41.76
N GLU A 791 -32.51 25.62 41.39
CA GLU A 791 -32.83 24.32 42.01
C GLU A 791 -32.21 23.17 41.18
N VAL A 792 -31.62 22.17 41.84
CA VAL A 792 -30.89 21.06 41.20
C VAL A 792 -31.45 19.72 41.72
N GLN A 793 -31.88 18.82 40.82
CA GLN A 793 -32.43 17.50 41.16
C GLN A 793 -31.38 16.37 41.06
N LYS A 794 -31.57 15.27 41.81
CA LYS A 794 -30.74 14.04 41.79
C LYS A 794 -31.30 13.00 40.81
N SER A 795 -30.42 12.19 40.18
CA SER A 795 -30.81 11.10 39.26
C SER A 795 -30.18 9.76 39.65
N ILE A 796 -30.91 8.64 39.49
CA ILE A 796 -30.40 7.26 39.67
C ILE A 796 -29.91 6.70 38.32
N HIS A 797 -28.73 6.09 38.33
CA HIS A 797 -28.09 5.45 37.17
C HIS A 797 -27.87 3.96 37.45
N LEU A 798 -28.27 3.11 36.51
CA LEU A 798 -28.12 1.66 36.62
C LEU A 798 -27.24 1.17 35.45
N ASP A 799 -26.05 0.70 35.77
CA ASP A 799 -25.03 0.36 34.78
C ASP A 799 -24.90 -1.15 34.60
N TRP A 800 -24.89 -1.59 33.36
CA TRP A 800 -24.60 -2.96 32.98
C TRP A 800 -23.28 -3.00 32.22
N ARG A 801 -22.28 -3.73 32.74
CA ARG A 801 -20.91 -3.69 32.22
C ARG A 801 -20.31 -5.09 32.13
N ILE A 802 -19.62 -5.38 31.04
CA ILE A 802 -18.85 -6.60 30.82
C ILE A 802 -17.37 -6.24 30.68
N LYS A 803 -16.48 -7.07 31.20
CA LYS A 803 -15.05 -6.93 30.90
C LYS A 803 -14.82 -7.37 29.45
N LYS A 804 -14.03 -6.63 28.68
CA LYS A 804 -13.60 -6.96 27.32
C LYS A 804 -12.25 -6.32 27.02
N ASN A 805 -11.26 -7.11 26.61
CA ASN A 805 -9.91 -6.66 26.23
C ASN A 805 -9.20 -5.78 27.29
N GLY A 806 -9.42 -6.07 28.58
CA GLY A 806 -8.82 -5.30 29.68
C GLY A 806 -9.55 -3.99 30.05
N TYR A 807 -10.74 -3.75 29.47
CA TYR A 807 -11.60 -2.60 29.77
C TYR A 807 -13.02 -3.08 30.14
N LEU A 808 -13.87 -2.19 30.65
CA LEU A 808 -15.29 -2.41 30.88
C LEU A 808 -16.10 -1.76 29.75
N ALA A 809 -16.89 -2.55 29.05
CA ALA A 809 -17.82 -2.09 28.03
C ALA A 809 -19.25 -2.36 28.49
N GLY A 810 -20.19 -1.45 28.23
CA GLY A 810 -21.51 -1.57 28.83
C GLY A 810 -22.47 -0.45 28.43
N TYR A 811 -23.65 -0.47 29.03
CA TYR A 811 -24.64 0.58 28.86
C TYR A 811 -25.26 0.98 30.21
N THR A 812 -25.68 2.23 30.31
CA THR A 812 -26.37 2.78 31.48
C THR A 812 -27.83 3.01 31.14
N ILE A 813 -28.73 2.51 31.99
CA ILE A 813 -30.14 2.88 31.97
C ILE A 813 -30.33 4.03 32.96
N VAL A 814 -30.64 5.21 32.44
CA VAL A 814 -30.90 6.40 33.28
C VAL A 814 -32.39 6.45 33.59
N GLY A 815 -32.76 6.44 34.88
CA GLY A 815 -34.14 6.16 35.23
C GLY A 815 -34.64 6.62 36.59
N ALA A 816 -35.37 7.73 36.55
CA ALA A 816 -36.36 8.24 37.51
C ALA A 816 -35.89 8.74 38.90
N ASP A 817 -36.75 9.60 39.43
CA ASP A 817 -36.68 10.30 40.72
C ASP A 817 -36.40 9.33 41.89
N VAL A 818 -35.54 9.75 42.80
CA VAL A 818 -34.97 8.94 43.89
C VAL A 818 -36.05 8.44 44.87
N ASN A 819 -37.23 9.06 44.85
CA ASN A 819 -38.34 8.78 45.76
C ASN A 819 -39.20 7.56 45.40
N ASN A 820 -38.94 6.85 44.27
CA ASN A 820 -39.83 5.77 43.81
C ASN A 820 -39.11 4.54 43.22
N ILE A 821 -38.13 4.00 43.96
CA ILE A 821 -37.30 2.83 43.57
C ILE A 821 -38.11 1.53 43.31
N ASN A 822 -39.26 1.35 43.96
CA ASN A 822 -40.03 0.09 43.89
C ASN A 822 -40.82 -0.12 42.57
N ASN A 823 -40.86 0.87 41.67
CA ASN A 823 -41.50 0.77 40.35
C ASN A 823 -40.49 0.49 39.21
N PHE A 824 -39.44 -0.29 39.48
CA PHE A 824 -38.46 -0.71 38.48
C PHE A 824 -38.85 -1.88 37.53
N PRO A 825 -40.04 -2.53 37.54
CA PRO A 825 -40.35 -3.50 36.50
C PRO A 825 -40.82 -2.81 35.21
N MET A 826 -40.21 -3.21 34.10
CA MET A 826 -40.49 -2.71 32.73
C MET A 826 -41.98 -2.88 32.38
N LYS A 827 -42.67 -1.78 32.08
CA LYS A 827 -43.87 -1.82 31.23
C LYS A 827 -43.46 -1.55 29.78
N PRO A 828 -43.92 -2.36 28.80
CA PRO A 828 -43.66 -2.09 27.39
C PRO A 828 -44.18 -0.72 26.98
N GLY A 829 -43.31 0.15 26.45
CA GLY A 829 -43.68 1.46 25.87
C GLY A 829 -43.17 2.71 26.60
N GLU A 830 -42.59 2.61 27.79
CA GLU A 830 -41.92 3.76 28.44
C GLU A 830 -40.50 3.97 27.88
N ARG A 831 -40.22 5.15 27.30
CA ARG A 831 -38.88 5.51 26.82
C ARG A 831 -38.00 6.01 27.97
N ARG A 832 -37.03 5.20 28.40
CA ARG A 832 -35.86 5.68 29.17
C ARG A 832 -34.61 5.71 28.27
N ARG A 833 -33.69 6.64 28.53
CA ARG A 833 -32.47 6.83 27.75
C ARG A 833 -31.46 5.74 28.14
N VAL A 834 -31.09 4.91 27.16
CA VAL A 834 -30.01 3.93 27.28
C VAL A 834 -28.78 4.56 26.62
N GLU A 835 -27.70 4.71 27.37
CA GLU A 835 -26.47 5.32 26.86
C GLU A 835 -25.35 4.27 26.85
N LEU A 836 -24.73 4.07 25.68
CA LEU A 836 -23.54 3.24 25.52
C LEU A 836 -22.34 3.93 26.17
N LYS A 837 -21.63 3.21 27.03
CA LYS A 837 -20.41 3.72 27.66
C LYS A 837 -19.19 3.46 26.79
N LEU A 838 -18.31 4.46 26.72
CA LEU A 838 -16.96 4.27 26.21
C LEU A 838 -16.20 3.23 27.07
N PRO A 839 -15.19 2.54 26.53
CA PRO A 839 -14.41 1.55 27.29
C PRO A 839 -13.77 2.18 28.53
N GLU A 840 -14.18 1.72 29.71
CA GLU A 840 -13.71 2.24 31.00
C GLU A 840 -12.59 1.34 31.59
N PRO A 841 -11.67 1.87 32.40
CA PRO A 841 -10.65 1.06 33.07
C PRO A 841 -11.27 0.08 34.07
N VAL A 842 -10.71 -1.13 34.19
CA VAL A 842 -11.25 -2.18 35.09
C VAL A 842 -11.15 -1.80 36.56
N GLU A 843 -10.22 -0.89 36.93
CA GLU A 843 -10.08 -0.39 38.29
C GLU A 843 -11.27 0.46 38.76
N TRP A 844 -12.15 0.87 37.85
CA TRP A 844 -13.36 1.64 38.16
C TRP A 844 -14.52 0.78 38.68
N LEU A 845 -14.38 -0.54 38.69
CA LEU A 845 -15.25 -1.45 39.45
C LEU A 845 -15.02 -1.23 40.96
N LEU A 846 -15.74 -0.28 41.54
CA LEU A 846 -15.73 -0.03 42.97
C LEU A 846 -16.46 -1.18 43.71
N PRO A 847 -15.79 -1.97 44.58
CA PRO A 847 -16.37 -3.15 45.21
C PRO A 847 -17.65 -2.86 46.01
N GLN A 848 -17.76 -1.65 46.57
CA GLN A 848 -18.86 -1.25 47.45
C GLN A 848 -20.21 -0.98 46.76
N TYR A 849 -20.30 -1.09 45.42
CA TYR A 849 -21.53 -0.82 44.66
C TYR A 849 -22.01 -2.00 43.79
N LYS A 850 -21.34 -3.17 43.85
CA LYS A 850 -21.77 -4.38 43.11
C LYS A 850 -23.11 -4.89 43.63
N LEU A 851 -24.10 -5.05 42.75
CA LEU A 851 -25.40 -5.66 43.09
C LEU A 851 -25.42 -7.19 42.92
N GLY A 852 -24.45 -7.76 42.19
CA GLY A 852 -24.26 -9.21 41.99
C GLY A 852 -23.47 -9.52 40.70
N GLU A 853 -22.98 -10.76 40.59
CA GLU A 853 -22.35 -11.31 39.38
C GLU A 853 -23.34 -12.23 38.67
N ILE A 854 -23.57 -12.04 37.37
CA ILE A 854 -24.48 -12.87 36.57
C ILE A 854 -23.66 -13.54 35.47
N TYR A 855 -23.71 -14.88 35.40
CA TYR A 855 -23.06 -15.66 34.35
C TYR A 855 -24.06 -15.95 33.23
N TYR A 856 -23.73 -15.56 32.00
CA TYR A 856 -24.54 -15.87 30.82
C TYR A 856 -24.06 -17.18 30.21
N VAL A 857 -24.92 -18.19 30.14
CA VAL A 857 -24.64 -19.46 29.45
C VAL A 857 -25.41 -19.43 28.12
N PRO A 858 -24.74 -19.32 26.96
CA PRO A 858 -25.41 -19.48 25.67
C PRO A 858 -25.86 -20.94 25.54
N LYS A 859 -27.15 -21.17 25.25
CA LYS A 859 -27.65 -22.48 24.83
C LYS A 859 -27.39 -22.64 23.33
N GLY A 860 -26.61 -23.65 22.96
CA GLY A 860 -26.28 -24.01 21.58
C GLY A 860 -24.97 -24.76 21.53
#